data_AF-A0A7R9LCF8-F1
#
_entry.id   AF-A0A7R9LCF8-F1
#
_cell.length_a   1.000
_cell.length_b   1.000
_cell.length_c   1.000
_cell.angle_alpha   90.00
_cell.angle_beta   90.00
_cell.angle_gamma   90.00
#
_symmetry.space_group_name_H-M   'P 1'
#
loop_
_entity.id
_entity.type
_entity.pdbx_description
1 polymer ?
#
loop_
_entity_poly.entity_id
_entity_poly.type
_entity_poly.pdbx_seq_one_letter_code
_entity_poly.pdbx_strand_id
1 'polypeptide(L)'
;MAISSSTTTQVAATDGTGSLSAGSVSAGTGGGGGGGGGQGGRGAAGAMYVVKRDGRHESVMFDKITSRIAKLCYELDMNFVDPTAITLKVIAGLYSGVTTVQLDELAAEIAATMTTRHADYAKLAARIVVSNLHKETKKNFSDVIHDLHTMVNEVTGRSAPMISERTYAVVMANAERLNSAIIYDRDFHYNYFGFKTLERSYLLRINGKIAERPQHLLMRTAVGIHDNDIDAAIETYNLMSERWFTHASPTLFNAGTPRPQLSSCFLLTMSEDSIEGIFDTLKQCAVISKAAGGIGLNVHCIRASGTLINGTNGTSNGLVPMLRCYNNVARYVDQGGNKRPGAFAIYVEPWHSDIFQFLDLRKNTGAEEQRARDLFLALWVPDLFMKRVEADAMWSLMCPHDCPGLFDTWGEEFERLYEKYEKEKRFTRQVRAQTLWFAIVEAQIETGTPYMVYKDHCNRKSNQQNLGTIKCSNLCTEIVEYSSPDEIAVCNLASIAVNRFVDKTSRTYDFQKLREVTKIVTKNLNKIIDVNYYPLPECERSNKRHRPIGIGVQGLADAFILMRQPFESPEAKELNIKVFETIYYGALEASCELAERDGPYETYKGSPVSKGVLQYEMWGRKPTDLWDWEALKAKIAKHGIRNSLLLAPMPTASTAQILGNNESIEAYTSNIYTRRVLSGEFQVVNHHLLRDLTERGLWSEQMKMEIIAKHGSVQTIDAIPKDLKDLYKTVWEISQKRILEMAADRGAYIDQSQSLNVHIAEPSMAKITSMHFYGWKLGLKTGMYYLRTKPAANAIQFTVDKTKLIAKSTADVAANGVNGSGDKPKPTAEEVMLCSLQNKDECLINTVVDGNHRSVLESDISEQIRHRLLVVYPTYGFGQQHRYVDCLDFVALHLLHLMRNWMSNTQTLHKFMSGERERERGLSRHTGVGDDHLIDVRLLYESGRVQTEQSMGGQHAPLSFNTSAADTNVCTSSTMSSTIMAIRPPTSPTTVIGGLFLAACVGMGSRPTSNVLIPGSSTGGGE
;
A
#
# COMPACT_ATOMS: atom_id res chain seq x y z
N MET A 1 -27.33 46.71 5.00
CA MET A 1 -28.50 47.60 5.05
C MET A 1 -29.55 47.00 5.99
N ALA A 2 -30.51 47.79 6.48
CA ALA A 2 -31.49 47.41 7.50
C ALA A 2 -32.89 47.95 7.12
N ILE A 3 -33.86 47.91 8.06
CA ILE A 3 -35.25 48.43 7.97
C ILE A 3 -36.19 47.40 7.27
N SER A 4 -37.03 46.63 7.99
CA SER A 4 -38.39 46.90 8.57
C SER A 4 -39.54 46.73 7.53
N SER A 5 -40.84 46.53 7.84
CA SER A 5 -41.61 46.35 9.09
C SER A 5 -43.02 45.77 8.80
N SER A 6 -43.72 45.30 9.84
CA SER A 6 -45.09 44.76 9.92
C SER A 6 -46.25 45.53 9.23
N THR A 7 -47.34 44.82 8.88
CA THR A 7 -48.72 45.36 8.86
C THR A 7 -49.77 44.24 9.08
N THR A 8 -51.04 44.56 9.39
CA THR A 8 -52.07 43.58 9.87
C THR A 8 -53.52 44.00 9.54
N THR A 9 -54.37 43.06 9.11
CA THR A 9 -55.87 43.11 9.05
C THR A 9 -56.39 41.65 9.05
N GLN A 10 -57.38 41.15 9.82
CA GLN A 10 -58.81 41.50 10.07
C GLN A 10 -59.72 41.39 8.82
N VAL A 11 -60.94 40.79 8.78
CA VAL A 11 -61.93 40.15 9.73
C VAL A 11 -62.55 38.92 8.95
N ALA A 12 -63.36 37.91 9.38
CA ALA A 12 -64.29 37.52 10.47
C ALA A 12 -64.28 35.95 10.62
N ALA A 13 -64.87 35.21 11.58
CA ALA A 13 -65.85 35.37 12.68
C ALA A 13 -67.36 35.04 12.41
N THR A 14 -67.82 33.84 12.86
CA THR A 14 -69.23 33.42 13.15
C THR A 14 -69.26 32.32 14.22
N ASP A 15 -70.29 32.30 15.10
CA ASP A 15 -70.35 31.50 16.34
C ASP A 15 -71.03 30.11 16.26
N GLY A 16 -70.85 29.32 17.33
CA GLY A 16 -71.62 28.09 17.61
C GLY A 16 -71.39 27.57 19.04
N THR A 17 -72.33 27.83 19.95
CA THR A 17 -72.17 27.60 21.41
C THR A 17 -72.72 26.26 21.90
N GLY A 18 -72.11 25.69 22.94
CA GLY A 18 -72.64 24.53 23.68
C GLY A 18 -71.83 24.22 24.93
N SER A 19 -72.45 24.34 26.12
CA SER A 19 -71.80 24.17 27.42
C SER A 19 -72.50 23.11 28.28
N LEU A 20 -71.75 22.45 29.18
CA LEU A 20 -72.05 22.34 30.62
C LEU A 20 -71.02 21.46 31.35
N SER A 21 -71.15 21.36 32.69
CA SER A 21 -70.07 20.94 33.60
C SER A 21 -70.52 20.00 34.72
N ALA A 22 -69.54 19.26 35.25
CA ALA A 22 -69.54 18.57 36.55
C ALA A 22 -70.39 17.29 36.72
N GLY A 23 -69.91 16.37 37.56
CA GLY A 23 -70.57 15.09 37.89
C GLY A 23 -69.63 14.11 38.58
N SER A 24 -69.59 14.12 39.91
CA SER A 24 -68.76 13.21 40.74
C SER A 24 -69.59 12.08 41.33
N VAL A 25 -69.11 10.83 41.28
CA VAL A 25 -69.69 9.68 42.01
C VAL A 25 -68.57 8.78 42.56
N SER A 26 -68.78 8.22 43.75
CA SER A 26 -67.82 7.33 44.43
C SER A 26 -68.51 6.17 45.18
N ALA A 27 -68.04 4.94 44.93
CA ALA A 27 -68.22 3.71 45.73
C ALA A 27 -67.03 2.77 45.35
N GLY A 28 -66.51 1.84 46.15
CA GLY A 28 -67.03 1.15 47.34
C GLY A 28 -67.58 -0.24 46.94
N THR A 29 -67.20 -1.39 47.51
CA THR A 29 -66.28 -1.76 48.62
C THR A 29 -66.03 -3.28 48.58
N GLY A 30 -64.94 -3.82 49.17
CA GLY A 30 -64.95 -5.20 49.71
C GLY A 30 -63.65 -6.04 49.71
N GLY A 31 -63.14 -6.38 50.91
CA GLY A 31 -62.27 -7.54 51.20
C GLY A 31 -60.76 -7.47 50.80
N GLY A 32 -59.83 -8.13 51.50
CA GLY A 32 -59.94 -8.81 52.80
C GLY A 32 -58.80 -9.82 53.09
N GLY A 33 -57.84 -9.48 53.96
CA GLY A 33 -56.70 -10.34 54.36
C GLY A 33 -55.48 -10.24 53.42
N GLY A 34 -54.25 -10.56 53.83
CA GLY A 34 -53.73 -10.94 55.16
C GLY A 34 -52.21 -10.66 55.24
N GLY A 35 -51.65 -10.53 56.45
CA GLY A 35 -50.29 -9.99 56.63
C GLY A 35 -49.13 -10.98 56.42
N GLY A 36 -47.99 -10.46 55.95
CA GLY A 36 -46.71 -11.17 55.87
C GLY A 36 -45.56 -10.17 55.69
N GLY A 37 -44.64 -10.08 56.66
CA GLY A 37 -43.59 -9.06 56.68
C GLY A 37 -42.34 -9.46 55.89
N GLY A 38 -41.77 -8.52 55.13
CA GLY A 38 -40.48 -8.69 54.46
C GLY A 38 -39.82 -7.34 54.16
N GLN A 39 -38.66 -7.06 54.78
CA GLN A 39 -37.87 -5.86 54.50
C GLN A 39 -37.10 -6.01 53.17
N GLY A 40 -37.83 -5.93 52.05
CA GLY A 40 -37.23 -5.76 50.72
C GLY A 40 -36.82 -4.31 50.51
N GLY A 41 -35.54 -3.98 50.73
CA GLY A 41 -35.03 -2.64 50.47
C GLY A 41 -35.22 -2.26 49.00
N ARG A 42 -35.96 -1.18 48.72
CA ARG A 42 -36.06 -0.61 47.37
C ARG A 42 -34.71 -0.03 46.95
N GLY A 43 -33.87 -0.84 46.33
CA GLY A 43 -32.70 -0.36 45.60
C GLY A 43 -33.15 0.67 44.57
N ALA A 44 -32.68 1.91 44.71
CA ALA A 44 -33.04 2.97 43.79
C ALA A 44 -32.51 2.63 42.39
N ALA A 45 -33.38 2.62 41.39
CA ALA A 45 -32.96 2.51 40.00
C ALA A 45 -32.12 3.76 39.65
N GLY A 46 -30.81 3.61 39.61
CA GLY A 46 -29.88 4.71 39.43
C GLY A 46 -30.11 5.44 38.12
N ALA A 47 -30.46 6.72 38.18
CA ALA A 47 -30.69 7.54 36.99
C ALA A 47 -29.44 7.52 36.08
N MET A 48 -29.63 7.25 34.79
CA MET A 48 -28.51 7.19 33.85
C MET A 48 -27.86 8.57 33.72
N TYR A 49 -26.55 8.63 33.99
CA TYR A 49 -25.73 9.82 33.84
C TYR A 49 -24.53 9.56 32.92
N VAL A 50 -24.05 10.63 32.28
CA VAL A 50 -22.81 10.67 31.51
C VAL A 50 -21.77 11.51 32.22
N VAL A 51 -20.50 11.16 32.04
CA VAL A 51 -19.35 11.93 32.55
C VAL A 51 -18.86 12.89 31.47
N LYS A 52 -18.93 14.20 31.74
CA LYS A 52 -18.41 15.24 30.85
C LYS A 52 -16.89 15.24 30.80
N ARG A 53 -16.33 15.88 29.77
CA ARG A 53 -14.88 16.12 29.60
C ARG A 53 -14.24 16.88 30.77
N ASP A 54 -15.04 17.65 31.52
CA ASP A 54 -14.66 18.37 32.74
C ASP A 54 -14.93 17.58 34.03
N GLY A 55 -15.18 16.27 33.92
CA GLY A 55 -15.50 15.38 35.04
C GLY A 55 -16.93 15.49 35.59
N ARG A 56 -17.70 16.51 35.22
CA ARG A 56 -19.06 16.71 35.78
C ARG A 56 -20.04 15.66 35.28
N HIS A 57 -20.81 15.10 36.20
CA HIS A 57 -21.92 14.20 35.86
C HIS A 57 -23.11 15.02 35.30
N GLU A 58 -23.83 14.45 34.34
CA GLU A 58 -25.08 15.02 33.81
C GLU A 58 -26.03 13.90 33.39
N SER A 59 -27.32 14.04 33.68
CA SER A 59 -28.34 13.05 33.30
C SER A 59 -28.43 12.88 31.78
N VAL A 60 -28.63 11.65 31.31
CA VAL A 60 -28.86 11.35 29.89
C VAL A 60 -30.18 12.00 29.45
N MET A 61 -30.11 12.92 28.50
CA MET A 61 -31.25 13.64 27.94
C MET A 61 -31.34 13.39 26.44
N PHE A 62 -32.46 12.82 25.99
CA PHE A 62 -32.71 12.47 24.59
C PHE A 62 -32.50 13.67 23.65
N ASP A 63 -33.25 14.76 23.90
CA ASP A 63 -33.26 15.96 23.06
C ASP A 63 -31.89 16.62 22.96
N LYS A 64 -31.05 16.47 24.00
CA LYS A 64 -29.70 17.04 24.02
C LYS A 64 -28.74 16.30 23.10
N ILE A 65 -28.89 14.98 22.98
CA ILE A 65 -28.13 14.16 22.04
C ILE A 65 -28.64 14.42 20.61
N THR A 66 -29.96 14.36 20.40
CA THR A 66 -30.59 14.63 19.10
C THR A 66 -30.27 16.03 18.57
N SER A 67 -30.36 17.07 19.42
CA SER A 67 -30.00 18.46 19.07
C SER A 67 -28.52 18.61 18.69
N ARG A 68 -27.62 17.83 19.30
CA ARG A 68 -26.20 17.83 18.90
C ARG A 68 -26.01 17.20 17.52
N ILE A 69 -26.64 16.06 17.26
CA ILE A 69 -26.50 15.34 15.99
C ILE A 69 -27.12 16.18 14.86
N ALA A 70 -28.32 16.74 15.07
CA ALA A 70 -29.01 17.60 14.10
C ALA A 70 -28.18 18.83 13.67
N LYS A 71 -27.41 19.43 14.59
CA LYS A 71 -26.49 20.55 14.27
C LYS A 71 -25.33 20.17 13.34
N LEU A 72 -25.07 18.87 13.15
CA LEU A 72 -24.07 18.35 12.22
C LEU A 72 -24.69 17.87 10.89
N CYS A 73 -26.00 18.03 10.69
CA CYS A 73 -26.72 17.61 9.49
C CYS A 73 -26.90 18.70 8.41
N TYR A 74 -26.16 19.81 8.49
CA TYR A 74 -26.19 20.85 7.45
C TYR A 74 -25.82 20.27 6.06
N GLU A 75 -26.55 20.64 5.01
CA GLU A 75 -26.32 20.14 3.64
C GLU A 75 -26.38 18.60 3.48
N LEU A 76 -27.10 17.91 4.37
CA LEU A 76 -27.44 16.49 4.24
C LEU A 76 -28.91 16.34 3.86
N ASP A 77 -29.25 15.28 3.13
CA ASP A 77 -30.65 15.00 2.79
C ASP A 77 -31.43 14.47 4.01
N MET A 78 -32.18 15.38 4.65
CA MET A 78 -33.02 15.11 5.82
C MET A 78 -34.24 14.23 5.51
N ASN A 79 -34.56 13.94 4.24
CA ASN A 79 -35.58 12.93 3.91
C ASN A 79 -35.09 11.50 4.22
N PHE A 80 -33.77 11.29 4.25
CA PHE A 80 -33.14 10.00 4.55
C PHE A 80 -32.33 9.99 5.85
N VAL A 81 -31.79 11.15 6.27
CA VAL A 81 -30.96 11.31 7.48
C VAL A 81 -31.81 11.72 8.68
N ASP A 82 -32.03 10.78 9.61
CA ASP A 82 -32.75 11.01 10.85
C ASP A 82 -31.81 10.96 12.08
N PRO A 83 -31.55 12.10 12.74
CA PRO A 83 -30.86 12.17 14.03
C PRO A 83 -31.55 11.38 15.15
N THR A 84 -32.88 11.23 15.10
CA THR A 84 -33.71 10.61 16.13
C THR A 84 -33.44 9.10 16.20
N ALA A 85 -33.41 8.42 15.05
CA ALA A 85 -33.04 7.01 14.92
C ALA A 85 -31.59 6.72 15.36
N ILE A 86 -30.66 7.67 15.20
CA ILE A 86 -29.31 7.54 15.77
C ILE A 86 -29.40 7.64 17.31
N THR A 87 -30.04 8.67 17.86
CA THR A 87 -30.16 8.87 19.32
C THR A 87 -30.82 7.69 20.03
N LEU A 88 -31.90 7.13 19.46
CA LEU A 88 -32.59 5.95 20.00
C LEU A 88 -31.64 4.75 20.11
N LYS A 89 -30.85 4.48 19.06
CA LYS A 89 -29.85 3.40 19.06
C LYS A 89 -28.68 3.67 20.00
N VAL A 90 -28.23 4.92 20.10
CA VAL A 90 -27.16 5.32 21.05
C VAL A 90 -27.60 4.99 22.47
N ILE A 91 -28.79 5.46 22.88
CA ILE A 91 -29.31 5.28 24.24
C ILE A 91 -29.51 3.80 24.59
N ALA A 92 -29.94 2.96 23.62
CA ALA A 92 -30.03 1.51 23.81
C ALA A 92 -28.67 0.82 24.05
N GLY A 93 -27.54 1.48 23.74
CA GLY A 93 -26.18 1.02 24.01
C GLY A 93 -25.44 1.78 25.11
N LEU A 94 -26.08 2.72 25.83
CA LEU A 94 -25.44 3.44 26.93
C LEU A 94 -25.51 2.65 28.25
N TYR A 95 -24.48 2.83 29.07
CA TYR A 95 -24.45 2.43 30.48
C TYR A 95 -24.20 3.67 31.35
N SER A 96 -24.66 3.64 32.60
CA SER A 96 -24.47 4.78 33.51
C SER A 96 -22.99 4.98 33.86
N GLY A 97 -22.50 6.22 33.78
CA GLY A 97 -21.08 6.56 33.94
C GLY A 97 -20.26 6.60 32.64
N VAL A 98 -20.86 6.29 31.48
CA VAL A 98 -20.18 6.42 30.17
C VAL A 98 -19.76 7.87 29.88
N THR A 99 -18.58 8.07 29.29
CA THR A 99 -18.07 9.42 29.03
C THR A 99 -18.71 10.07 27.80
N THR A 100 -18.78 11.40 27.79
CA THR A 100 -19.22 12.19 26.62
C THR A 100 -18.27 12.14 25.42
N VAL A 101 -17.14 11.43 25.51
CA VAL A 101 -16.25 11.09 24.38
C VAL A 101 -16.70 9.76 23.77
N GLN A 102 -16.84 8.70 24.58
CA GLN A 102 -17.36 7.40 24.15
C GLN A 102 -18.78 7.50 23.56
N LEU A 103 -19.63 8.39 24.10
CA LEU A 103 -20.97 8.65 23.54
C LEU A 103 -20.90 9.27 22.14
N ASP A 104 -19.94 10.17 21.88
CA ASP A 104 -19.73 10.74 20.55
C ASP A 104 -19.19 9.69 19.57
N GLU A 105 -18.30 8.80 20.03
CA GLU A 105 -17.77 7.69 19.23
C GLU A 105 -18.87 6.68 18.87
N LEU A 106 -19.67 6.23 19.84
CA LEU A 106 -20.80 5.33 19.62
C LEU A 106 -21.84 5.93 18.65
N ALA A 107 -22.13 7.23 18.78
CA ALA A 107 -23.03 7.93 17.85
C ALA A 107 -22.48 7.98 16.42
N ALA A 108 -21.17 8.18 16.26
CA ALA A 108 -20.52 8.14 14.95
C ALA A 108 -20.49 6.73 14.34
N GLU A 109 -20.26 5.68 15.15
CA GLU A 109 -20.27 4.29 14.68
C GLU A 109 -21.66 3.84 14.26
N ILE A 110 -22.69 4.16 15.05
CA ILE A 110 -24.08 3.92 14.69
C ILE A 110 -24.44 4.64 13.39
N ALA A 111 -24.06 5.91 13.23
CA ALA A 111 -24.23 6.63 11.97
C ALA A 111 -23.48 5.93 10.81
N ALA A 112 -22.24 5.46 11.03
CA ALA A 112 -21.48 4.76 10.00
C ALA A 112 -22.14 3.44 9.55
N THR A 113 -22.80 2.68 10.44
CA THR A 113 -23.62 1.50 10.01
C THR A 113 -24.80 1.89 9.11
N MET A 114 -25.35 3.09 9.32
CA MET A 114 -26.50 3.61 8.58
C MET A 114 -26.12 4.18 7.20
N THR A 115 -24.83 4.21 6.84
CA THR A 115 -24.34 4.43 5.45
C THR A 115 -25.04 3.50 4.44
N THR A 116 -25.41 2.28 4.86
CA THR A 116 -26.15 1.35 3.99
C THR A 116 -27.60 1.74 3.70
N ARG A 117 -28.12 2.80 4.33
CA ARG A 117 -29.43 3.40 4.01
C ARG A 117 -29.30 4.60 3.08
N HIS A 118 -28.36 5.50 3.36
CA HIS A 118 -28.07 6.66 2.52
C HIS A 118 -26.63 7.12 2.69
N ALA A 119 -26.00 7.63 1.62
CA ALA A 119 -24.58 7.99 1.60
C ALA A 119 -24.22 9.10 2.61
N ASP A 120 -25.15 10.00 2.91
CA ASP A 120 -24.91 11.12 3.83
C ASP A 120 -24.68 10.70 5.29
N TYR A 121 -25.12 9.51 5.70
CA TYR A 121 -24.77 8.98 7.02
C TYR A 121 -23.24 8.80 7.19
N ALA A 122 -22.48 8.55 6.12
CA ALA A 122 -21.01 8.50 6.17
C ALA A 122 -20.37 9.89 6.36
N LYS A 123 -21.03 10.97 5.88
CA LYS A 123 -20.64 12.36 6.18
C LYS A 123 -20.98 12.70 7.63
N LEU A 124 -22.19 12.39 8.08
CA LEU A 124 -22.65 12.66 9.46
C LEU A 124 -21.76 11.94 10.48
N ALA A 125 -21.46 10.66 10.26
CA ALA A 125 -20.54 9.88 11.08
C ALA A 125 -19.16 10.56 11.17
N ALA A 126 -18.59 11.00 10.05
CA ALA A 126 -17.33 11.73 10.03
C ALA A 126 -17.42 13.04 10.85
N ARG A 127 -18.48 13.83 10.63
CA ARG A 127 -18.70 15.10 11.34
C ARG A 127 -18.84 14.93 12.84
N ILE A 128 -19.43 13.83 13.31
CA ILE A 128 -19.51 13.51 14.75
C ILE A 128 -18.11 13.25 15.32
N VAL A 129 -17.26 12.42 14.68
CA VAL A 129 -15.88 12.18 15.19
C VAL A 129 -14.99 13.42 15.06
N VAL A 130 -15.10 14.20 13.99
CA VAL A 130 -14.38 15.47 13.85
C VAL A 130 -14.81 16.45 14.94
N SER A 131 -16.11 16.56 15.23
CA SER A 131 -16.65 17.35 16.35
C SER A 131 -16.19 16.85 17.72
N ASN A 132 -15.89 15.55 17.85
CA ASN A 132 -15.28 14.97 19.04
C ASN A 132 -13.79 15.39 19.14
N LEU A 133 -12.98 15.13 18.10
CA LEU A 133 -11.56 15.49 18.04
C LEU A 133 -11.34 17.00 18.27
N HIS A 134 -12.19 17.85 17.71
CA HIS A 134 -12.13 19.31 17.88
C HIS A 134 -12.37 19.80 19.32
N LYS A 135 -12.84 18.92 20.23
CA LYS A 135 -12.97 19.19 21.67
C LYS A 135 -11.82 18.62 22.51
N GLU A 136 -11.15 17.58 22.02
CA GLU A 136 -9.98 16.98 22.67
C GLU A 136 -8.65 17.63 22.25
N THR A 137 -8.64 18.41 21.16
CA THR A 137 -7.44 19.06 20.60
C THR A 137 -7.47 20.58 20.75
N LYS A 138 -6.30 21.20 21.00
CA LYS A 138 -6.13 22.66 20.90
C LYS A 138 -6.57 23.17 19.51
N LYS A 139 -6.99 24.43 19.43
CA LYS A 139 -7.40 25.04 18.16
C LYS A 139 -6.21 25.48 17.32
N ASN A 140 -5.35 26.33 17.87
CA ASN A 140 -4.26 26.97 17.13
C ASN A 140 -3.20 25.95 16.71
N PHE A 141 -2.60 26.15 15.54
CA PHE A 141 -1.55 25.29 14.99
C PHE A 141 -0.21 25.53 15.67
N SER A 142 0.15 26.79 15.96
CA SER A 142 1.35 27.14 16.74
C SER A 142 1.42 26.36 18.06
N ASP A 143 0.30 26.32 18.79
CA ASP A 143 0.26 25.81 20.15
C ASP A 143 0.42 24.28 20.17
N VAL A 144 -0.09 23.59 19.15
CA VAL A 144 0.10 22.15 18.93
C VAL A 144 1.53 21.85 18.49
N ILE A 145 2.12 22.67 17.61
CA ILE A 145 3.51 22.55 17.19
C ILE A 145 4.48 22.80 18.36
N HIS A 146 4.14 23.73 19.26
CA HIS A 146 4.88 23.94 20.51
C HIS A 146 4.79 22.71 21.42
N ASP A 147 3.59 22.22 21.74
CA ASP A 147 3.41 21.03 22.58
C ASP A 147 4.18 19.80 22.05
N LEU A 148 4.17 19.60 20.73
CA LEU A 148 4.87 18.51 20.05
C LEU A 148 6.39 18.72 19.99
N HIS A 149 6.88 19.97 20.03
CA HIS A 149 8.31 20.27 20.11
C HIS A 149 8.83 20.12 21.54
N THR A 150 8.11 20.66 22.54
CA THR A 150 8.46 20.57 23.96
C THR A 150 8.04 19.24 24.60
N MET A 151 7.71 18.22 23.82
CA MET A 151 7.22 16.94 24.35
C MET A 151 8.29 16.26 25.21
N VAL A 152 7.90 15.86 26.42
CA VAL A 152 8.72 15.08 27.35
C VAL A 152 8.11 13.69 27.50
N ASN A 153 8.96 12.66 27.47
CA ASN A 153 8.53 11.28 27.71
C ASN A 153 8.22 11.07 29.21
N GLU A 154 6.94 10.86 29.55
CA GLU A 154 6.44 10.76 30.93
C GLU A 154 7.20 9.74 31.80
N VAL A 155 7.67 8.63 31.22
CA VAL A 155 8.32 7.53 31.95
C VAL A 155 9.79 7.83 32.27
N THR A 156 10.49 8.61 31.43
CA THR A 156 11.93 8.85 31.55
C THR A 156 12.32 10.29 31.88
N GLY A 157 11.37 11.23 31.84
CA GLY A 157 11.62 12.66 32.04
C GLY A 157 12.48 13.32 30.95
N ARG A 158 12.79 12.60 29.87
CA ARG A 158 13.65 13.08 28.77
C ARG A 158 12.84 13.80 27.71
N SER A 159 13.40 14.89 27.17
CA SER A 159 12.87 15.54 25.97
C SER A 159 12.84 14.56 24.80
N ALA A 160 11.72 14.55 24.08
CA ALA A 160 11.42 13.65 22.98
C ALA A 160 10.64 14.41 21.89
N PRO A 161 11.24 15.42 21.23
CA PRO A 161 10.55 16.29 20.29
C PRO A 161 10.00 15.50 19.09
N MET A 162 8.76 15.76 18.72
CA MET A 162 8.10 15.21 17.52
C MET A 162 8.18 16.14 16.30
N ILE A 163 8.56 17.40 16.51
CA ILE A 163 8.82 18.42 15.47
C ILE A 163 10.33 18.71 15.44
N SER A 164 10.89 19.08 14.29
CA SER A 164 12.28 19.55 14.20
C SER A 164 12.42 21.00 14.67
N GLU A 165 13.53 21.35 15.30
CA GLU A 165 13.85 22.75 15.70
C GLU A 165 13.71 23.73 14.53
N ARG A 166 14.15 23.33 13.32
CA ARG A 166 13.99 24.12 12.09
C ARG A 166 12.51 24.44 11.80
N THR A 167 11.65 23.42 11.82
CA THR A 167 10.21 23.60 11.58
C THR A 167 9.55 24.38 12.71
N TYR A 168 9.93 24.12 13.96
CA TYR A 168 9.44 24.87 15.12
C TYR A 168 9.76 26.37 14.98
N ALA A 169 11.02 26.73 14.72
CA ALA A 169 11.45 28.11 14.53
C ALA A 169 10.68 28.83 13.40
N VAL A 170 10.51 28.18 12.23
CA VAL A 170 9.74 28.73 11.10
C VAL A 170 8.26 28.93 11.46
N VAL A 171 7.63 27.97 12.15
CA VAL A 171 6.22 28.09 12.57
C VAL A 171 6.06 29.18 13.62
N MET A 172 6.96 29.29 14.60
CA MET A 172 6.90 30.34 15.63
C MET A 172 7.09 31.73 15.03
N ALA A 173 8.06 31.90 14.13
CA ALA A 173 8.32 33.19 13.45
C ALA A 173 7.15 33.67 12.56
N ASN A 174 6.30 32.75 12.08
CA ASN A 174 5.18 33.02 11.18
C ASN A 174 3.82 32.66 11.79
N ALA A 175 3.73 32.54 13.13
CA ALA A 175 2.62 31.90 13.82
C ALA A 175 1.25 32.51 13.49
N GLU A 176 1.13 33.85 13.50
CA GLU A 176 -0.12 34.54 13.17
C GLU A 176 -0.61 34.24 11.76
N ARG A 177 0.29 34.30 10.76
CA ARG A 177 -0.02 34.06 9.34
C ARG A 177 -0.39 32.59 9.09
N LEU A 178 0.32 31.65 9.72
CA LEU A 178 0.04 30.22 9.58
C LEU A 178 -1.24 29.78 10.33
N ASN A 179 -1.51 30.36 11.51
CA ASN A 179 -2.74 30.10 12.26
C ASN A 179 -3.99 30.62 11.53
N SER A 180 -3.90 31.83 10.96
CA SER A 180 -5.03 32.49 10.26
C SER A 180 -5.31 31.89 8.88
N ALA A 181 -4.31 31.30 8.21
CA ALA A 181 -4.50 30.60 6.94
C ALA A 181 -5.29 29.28 7.05
N ILE A 182 -5.45 28.71 8.24
CA ILE A 182 -6.08 27.39 8.42
C ILE A 182 -7.61 27.47 8.53
N ILE A 183 -8.28 26.74 7.63
CA ILE A 183 -9.74 26.62 7.59
C ILE A 183 -10.15 25.28 8.21
N TYR A 184 -10.45 25.28 9.51
CA TYR A 184 -10.82 24.09 10.28
C TYR A 184 -12.09 23.39 9.78
N ASP A 185 -12.97 24.10 9.08
CA ASP A 185 -14.19 23.50 8.53
C ASP A 185 -13.88 22.47 7.41
N ARG A 186 -12.69 22.55 6.79
CA ARG A 186 -12.21 21.52 5.85
C ARG A 186 -12.01 20.15 6.51
N ASP A 187 -11.92 20.05 7.85
CA ASP A 187 -11.94 18.75 8.54
C ASP A 187 -13.29 18.03 8.40
N PHE A 188 -14.41 18.74 8.23
CA PHE A 188 -15.74 18.15 8.05
C PHE A 188 -15.99 17.60 6.64
N HIS A 189 -15.01 17.71 5.73
CA HIS A 189 -15.09 17.22 4.35
C HIS A 189 -14.65 15.75 4.18
N TYR A 190 -13.96 15.16 5.17
CA TYR A 190 -13.59 13.75 5.16
C TYR A 190 -14.81 12.84 5.35
N ASN A 191 -14.74 11.61 4.85
CA ASN A 191 -15.69 10.55 5.24
C ASN A 191 -15.19 9.79 6.47
N TYR A 192 -16.07 9.03 7.12
CA TYR A 192 -15.77 8.34 8.39
C TYR A 192 -14.52 7.46 8.32
N PHE A 193 -14.36 6.67 7.26
CA PHE A 193 -13.22 5.76 7.12
C PHE A 193 -11.91 6.48 6.80
N GLY A 194 -11.96 7.55 5.98
CA GLY A 194 -10.80 8.38 5.70
C GLY A 194 -10.29 9.10 6.96
N PHE A 195 -11.21 9.66 7.75
CA PHE A 195 -10.89 10.23 9.06
C PHE A 195 -10.32 9.17 10.02
N LYS A 196 -10.95 8.00 10.16
CA LYS A 196 -10.44 6.93 11.03
C LYS A 196 -9.08 6.38 10.59
N THR A 197 -8.71 6.46 9.30
CA THR A 197 -7.35 6.16 8.84
C THR A 197 -6.35 7.24 9.27
N LEU A 198 -6.71 8.52 9.19
CA LEU A 198 -5.87 9.62 9.73
C LEU A 198 -5.67 9.47 11.25
N GLU A 199 -6.76 9.27 11.98
CA GLU A 199 -6.81 9.08 13.44
C GLU A 199 -5.92 7.93 13.91
N ARG A 200 -5.93 6.79 13.19
CA ARG A 200 -5.17 5.59 13.57
C ARG A 200 -3.66 5.75 13.41
N SER A 201 -3.20 6.45 12.37
CA SER A 201 -1.80 6.32 11.92
C SER A 201 -1.07 7.61 11.55
N TYR A 202 -1.78 8.70 11.24
CA TYR A 202 -1.18 9.90 10.64
C TYR A 202 -1.08 11.08 11.63
N LEU A 203 -2.15 11.34 12.39
CA LEU A 203 -2.18 12.45 13.34
C LEU A 203 -1.20 12.19 14.50
N LEU A 204 -0.28 13.13 14.76
CA LEU A 204 0.69 13.00 15.84
C LEU A 204 0.00 12.99 17.22
N ARG A 205 0.62 12.25 18.14
CA ARG A 205 0.08 11.93 19.46
C ARG A 205 1.06 12.30 20.57
N ILE A 206 0.52 12.86 21.65
CA ILE A 206 1.22 13.10 22.92
C ILE A 206 0.65 12.11 23.93
N ASN A 207 1.51 11.27 24.50
CA ASN A 207 1.17 10.30 25.56
C ASN A 207 -0.09 9.46 25.22
N GLY A 208 -0.12 8.96 23.98
CA GLY A 208 -1.22 8.17 23.42
C GLY A 208 -2.41 8.98 22.90
N LYS A 209 -2.68 10.18 23.43
CA LYS A 209 -3.76 11.08 22.99
C LYS A 209 -3.39 11.80 21.70
N ILE A 210 -4.38 12.12 20.86
CA ILE A 210 -4.16 12.84 19.59
C ILE A 210 -3.98 14.33 19.88
N ALA A 211 -2.92 14.92 19.32
CA ALA A 211 -2.64 16.35 19.43
C ALA A 211 -3.04 17.11 18.15
N GLU A 212 -2.80 16.51 16.98
CA GLU A 212 -3.09 17.14 15.68
C GLU A 212 -4.54 16.99 15.23
N ARG A 213 -5.08 18.06 14.64
CA ARG A 213 -6.22 17.99 13.70
C ARG A 213 -5.70 17.68 12.28
N PRO A 214 -6.52 17.15 11.36
CA PRO A 214 -6.09 16.95 9.96
C PRO A 214 -5.53 18.24 9.32
N GLN A 215 -6.12 19.42 9.59
CA GLN A 215 -5.52 20.68 9.13
C GLN A 215 -4.11 20.95 9.68
N HIS A 216 -3.83 20.57 10.95
CA HIS A 216 -2.49 20.74 11.54
C HIS A 216 -1.47 19.86 10.85
N LEU A 217 -1.83 18.59 10.58
CA LEU A 217 -0.99 17.67 9.81
C LEU A 217 -0.69 18.21 8.40
N LEU A 218 -1.70 18.78 7.72
CA LEU A 218 -1.53 19.34 6.38
C LEU A 218 -0.64 20.60 6.38
N MET A 219 -0.81 21.50 7.36
CA MET A 219 0.05 22.68 7.48
C MET A 219 1.48 22.30 7.89
N ARG A 220 1.66 21.36 8.84
CA ARG A 220 2.97 20.77 9.16
C ARG A 220 3.63 20.16 7.93
N THR A 221 2.87 19.43 7.11
CA THR A 221 3.37 18.84 5.87
C THR A 221 3.86 19.93 4.91
N ALA A 222 3.06 20.98 4.70
CA ALA A 222 3.43 22.08 3.81
C ALA A 222 4.67 22.84 4.32
N VAL A 223 4.69 23.30 5.58
CA VAL A 223 5.87 23.98 6.15
C VAL A 223 7.09 23.05 6.17
N GLY A 224 6.91 21.75 6.38
CA GLY A 224 7.98 20.74 6.30
C GLY A 224 8.56 20.49 4.91
N ILE A 225 7.89 20.94 3.84
CA ILE A 225 8.36 20.87 2.44
C ILE A 225 8.91 22.23 1.97
N HIS A 226 8.25 23.31 2.37
CA HIS A 226 8.51 24.66 1.85
C HIS A 226 9.42 25.51 2.76
N ASP A 227 9.55 25.15 4.04
CA ASP A 227 10.38 25.83 5.02
C ASP A 227 10.03 27.33 5.11
N ASN A 228 10.99 28.23 4.92
CA ASN A 228 10.78 29.69 4.99
C ASN A 228 9.94 30.25 3.81
N ASP A 229 9.62 29.46 2.79
CA ASP A 229 8.73 29.85 1.68
C ASP A 229 7.25 29.68 2.11
N ILE A 230 6.79 30.62 2.93
CA ILE A 230 5.43 30.60 3.52
C ILE A 230 4.33 30.75 2.47
N ASP A 231 4.62 31.41 1.34
CA ASP A 231 3.65 31.58 0.25
C ASP A 231 3.35 30.23 -0.41
N ALA A 232 4.39 29.49 -0.80
CA ALA A 232 4.24 28.13 -1.32
C ALA A 232 3.72 27.15 -0.25
N ALA A 233 4.03 27.36 1.04
CA ALA A 233 3.45 26.57 2.12
C ALA A 233 1.92 26.74 2.22
N ILE A 234 1.43 27.98 2.11
CA ILE A 234 -0.01 28.28 2.16
C ILE A 234 -0.72 27.81 0.88
N GLU A 235 -0.10 27.93 -0.30
CA GLU A 235 -0.62 27.36 -1.55
C GLU A 235 -0.79 25.84 -1.45
N THR A 236 0.27 25.13 -1.06
CA THR A 236 0.27 23.67 -0.86
C THR A 236 -0.72 23.23 0.22
N TYR A 237 -0.81 23.94 1.35
CA TYR A 237 -1.81 23.66 2.38
C TYR A 237 -3.24 23.78 1.83
N ASN A 238 -3.55 24.83 1.08
CA ASN A 238 -4.88 25.01 0.49
C ASN A 238 -5.21 23.88 -0.50
N LEU A 239 -4.29 23.57 -1.42
CA LEU A 239 -4.53 22.55 -2.44
C LEU A 239 -4.69 21.13 -1.84
N MET A 240 -3.94 20.79 -0.79
CA MET A 240 -4.11 19.52 -0.08
C MET A 240 -5.39 19.47 0.77
N SER A 241 -5.75 20.55 1.48
CA SER A 241 -6.93 20.58 2.35
C SER A 241 -8.26 20.68 1.58
N GLU A 242 -8.24 21.20 0.36
CA GLU A 242 -9.33 21.08 -0.62
C GLU A 242 -9.32 19.76 -1.41
N ARG A 243 -8.33 18.91 -1.13
CA ARG A 243 -8.15 17.54 -1.64
C ARG A 243 -7.85 17.44 -3.14
N TRP A 244 -7.25 18.44 -3.76
CA TRP A 244 -6.84 18.40 -5.18
C TRP A 244 -5.71 17.38 -5.43
N PHE A 245 -4.81 17.23 -4.46
CA PHE A 245 -3.79 16.18 -4.43
C PHE A 245 -3.44 15.80 -2.98
N THR A 246 -2.63 14.76 -2.81
CA THR A 246 -1.96 14.47 -1.53
C THR A 246 -0.60 13.83 -1.75
N HIS A 247 0.37 14.16 -0.88
CA HIS A 247 1.68 13.50 -0.85
C HIS A 247 1.56 12.05 -0.32
N ALA A 248 2.58 11.23 -0.61
CA ALA A 248 2.63 9.86 -0.10
C ALA A 248 2.78 9.80 1.44
N SER A 249 2.42 8.65 2.02
CA SER A 249 2.35 8.49 3.47
C SER A 249 3.63 8.86 4.24
N PRO A 250 4.86 8.49 3.82
CA PRO A 250 6.07 8.89 4.54
C PRO A 250 6.24 10.40 4.63
N THR A 251 5.85 11.13 3.58
CA THR A 251 5.81 12.59 3.60
C THR A 251 4.82 13.11 4.65
N LEU A 252 3.59 12.59 4.68
CA LEU A 252 2.56 13.00 5.66
C LEU A 252 2.94 12.65 7.11
N PHE A 253 3.61 11.51 7.32
CA PHE A 253 4.10 11.07 8.63
C PHE A 253 5.28 11.95 9.11
N ASN A 254 6.27 12.18 8.26
CA ASN A 254 7.60 12.62 8.69
C ASN A 254 7.95 14.07 8.31
N ALA A 255 7.18 14.74 7.44
CA ALA A 255 7.41 16.16 7.15
C ALA A 255 7.27 17.00 8.42
N GLY A 256 8.25 17.89 8.63
CA GLY A 256 8.38 18.73 9.81
C GLY A 256 8.95 18.04 11.07
N THR A 257 9.19 16.72 11.05
CA THR A 257 9.71 15.95 12.20
C THR A 257 11.26 15.96 12.26
N PRO A 258 11.91 15.57 13.39
CA PRO A 258 13.37 15.64 13.53
C PRO A 258 14.21 14.82 12.54
N ARG A 259 13.63 13.82 11.87
CA ARG A 259 14.30 13.04 10.81
C ARG A 259 13.32 12.84 9.65
N PRO A 260 13.15 13.85 8.78
CA PRO A 260 12.11 13.87 7.76
C PRO A 260 12.47 12.95 6.59
N GLN A 261 12.25 11.64 6.75
CA GLN A 261 12.33 10.69 5.64
C GLN A 261 10.98 10.71 4.89
N LEU A 262 10.95 11.25 3.69
CA LEU A 262 9.73 11.61 2.94
C LEU A 262 9.49 10.75 1.70
N SER A 263 10.57 10.17 1.13
CA SER A 263 10.55 9.28 -0.04
C SER A 263 9.91 7.92 0.30
N SER A 264 9.33 7.21 -0.67
CA SER A 264 8.51 6.02 -0.39
C SER A 264 9.10 4.70 -0.83
N CYS A 265 9.94 4.68 -1.86
CA CYS A 265 10.49 3.47 -2.45
C CYS A 265 11.97 3.62 -2.77
N PHE A 266 12.70 2.52 -2.63
CA PHE A 266 14.12 2.42 -2.88
C PHE A 266 14.40 1.26 -3.85
N LEU A 267 15.31 1.46 -4.80
CA LEU A 267 15.73 0.43 -5.76
C LEU A 267 17.23 0.14 -5.55
N LEU A 268 17.54 -1.11 -5.20
CA LEU A 268 18.91 -1.57 -4.94
C LEU A 268 19.36 -2.54 -6.05
N THR A 269 20.63 -2.42 -6.40
CA THR A 269 21.40 -3.46 -7.06
C THR A 269 22.27 -4.15 -6.02
N MET A 270 22.24 -5.48 -5.99
CA MET A 270 23.14 -6.30 -5.18
C MET A 270 24.60 -5.90 -5.44
N SER A 271 25.35 -5.54 -4.40
CA SER A 271 26.65 -4.88 -4.56
C SER A 271 27.70 -5.73 -5.31
N GLU A 272 27.76 -7.04 -4.99
CA GLU A 272 28.68 -7.98 -5.62
C GLU A 272 28.19 -9.43 -5.40
N ASP A 273 28.64 -10.37 -6.25
CA ASP A 273 28.54 -11.83 -6.04
C ASP A 273 29.60 -12.33 -5.02
N SER A 274 29.60 -11.74 -3.83
CA SER A 274 30.47 -12.05 -2.68
C SER A 274 29.67 -12.08 -1.38
N ILE A 275 30.20 -12.70 -0.32
CA ILE A 275 29.49 -12.73 0.98
C ILE A 275 29.42 -11.31 1.56
N GLU A 276 30.49 -10.55 1.39
CA GLU A 276 30.64 -9.16 1.74
C GLU A 276 29.56 -8.31 1.05
N GLY A 277 29.46 -8.36 -0.28
CA GLY A 277 28.44 -7.64 -1.05
C GLY A 277 27.00 -8.04 -0.70
N ILE A 278 26.75 -9.34 -0.46
CA ILE A 278 25.45 -9.86 -0.04
C ILE A 278 25.04 -9.32 1.34
N PHE A 279 25.97 -9.24 2.30
CA PHE A 279 25.67 -8.80 3.66
C PHE A 279 25.66 -7.27 3.81
N ASP A 280 26.45 -6.52 3.03
CA ASP A 280 26.31 -5.06 2.97
C ASP A 280 25.00 -4.64 2.29
N THR A 281 24.57 -5.31 1.21
CA THR A 281 23.24 -5.11 0.61
C THR A 281 22.11 -5.44 1.62
N LEU A 282 22.27 -6.49 2.43
CA LEU A 282 21.29 -6.87 3.47
C LEU A 282 21.21 -5.81 4.58
N LYS A 283 22.36 -5.24 4.97
CA LYS A 283 22.49 -4.13 5.93
C LYS A 283 21.86 -2.84 5.38
N GLN A 284 22.10 -2.50 4.10
CA GLN A 284 21.43 -1.38 3.43
C GLN A 284 19.90 -1.57 3.45
N CYS A 285 19.40 -2.77 3.11
CA CYS A 285 17.98 -3.10 3.17
C CYS A 285 17.39 -2.97 4.59
N ALA A 286 18.11 -3.43 5.62
CA ALA A 286 17.68 -3.28 7.01
C ALA A 286 17.60 -1.81 7.45
N VAL A 287 18.56 -0.98 7.06
CA VAL A 287 18.59 0.46 7.38
C VAL A 287 17.47 1.22 6.65
N ILE A 288 17.15 0.85 5.41
CA ILE A 288 16.01 1.41 4.65
C ILE A 288 14.66 0.96 5.24
N SER A 289 14.49 -0.33 5.57
CA SER A 289 13.24 -0.83 6.17
C SER A 289 12.96 -0.15 7.51
N LYS A 290 13.99 0.04 8.34
CA LYS A 290 13.91 0.79 9.61
C LYS A 290 13.38 2.22 9.43
N ALA A 291 13.63 2.84 8.27
CA ALA A 291 13.14 4.16 7.91
C ALA A 291 11.78 4.15 7.18
N ALA A 292 11.06 3.02 7.21
CA ALA A 292 9.77 2.79 6.56
C ALA A 292 9.75 2.79 5.01
N GLY A 293 10.92 2.61 4.37
CA GLY A 293 11.02 2.47 2.92
C GLY A 293 10.61 1.09 2.40
N GLY A 294 9.84 1.06 1.31
CA GLY A 294 9.60 -0.17 0.53
C GLY A 294 10.74 -0.42 -0.47
N ILE A 295 11.13 -1.67 -0.68
CA ILE A 295 12.35 -2.01 -1.46
C ILE A 295 12.02 -2.81 -2.72
N GLY A 296 12.65 -2.45 -3.84
CA GLY A 296 12.94 -3.37 -4.94
C GLY A 296 14.44 -3.70 -4.95
N LEU A 297 14.80 -4.99 -5.05
CA LEU A 297 16.20 -5.46 -5.10
C LEU A 297 16.37 -6.42 -6.27
N ASN A 298 17.31 -6.14 -7.18
CA ASN A 298 17.74 -7.15 -8.17
C ASN A 298 18.88 -8.01 -7.61
N VAL A 299 18.81 -9.32 -7.91
CA VAL A 299 19.80 -10.32 -7.48
C VAL A 299 20.40 -11.09 -8.68
N HIS A 300 20.25 -10.56 -9.90
CA HIS A 300 20.62 -11.20 -11.17
C HIS A 300 22.08 -11.62 -11.27
N CYS A 301 22.97 -10.99 -10.50
CA CYS A 301 24.42 -11.24 -10.51
C CYS A 301 24.87 -12.38 -9.60
N ILE A 302 24.03 -12.83 -8.65
CA ILE A 302 24.42 -13.85 -7.66
C ILE A 302 24.50 -15.23 -8.32
N ARG A 303 25.59 -15.96 -8.09
CA ARG A 303 25.84 -17.25 -8.73
C ARG A 303 24.82 -18.33 -8.31
N ALA A 304 24.30 -19.03 -9.31
CA ALA A 304 23.29 -20.07 -9.14
C ALA A 304 23.78 -21.29 -8.35
N SER A 305 22.85 -22.14 -7.92
CA SER A 305 23.16 -23.37 -7.18
C SER A 305 24.05 -24.32 -7.99
N GLY A 306 25.00 -24.97 -7.32
CA GLY A 306 26.01 -25.86 -7.92
C GLY A 306 27.25 -25.17 -8.50
N THR A 307 27.25 -23.84 -8.67
CA THR A 307 28.42 -23.09 -9.19
C THR A 307 29.63 -23.23 -8.27
N LEU A 308 30.84 -23.46 -8.81
CA LEU A 308 32.07 -23.57 -8.02
C LEU A 308 32.40 -22.27 -7.25
N ILE A 309 32.91 -22.40 -6.03
CA ILE A 309 33.43 -21.30 -5.23
C ILE A 309 34.96 -21.40 -5.19
N ASN A 310 35.60 -20.55 -6.00
CA ASN A 310 37.05 -20.38 -5.98
C ASN A 310 37.53 -20.00 -4.57
N GLY A 311 38.64 -20.60 -4.12
CA GLY A 311 39.20 -20.40 -2.79
C GLY A 311 38.70 -21.40 -1.73
N THR A 312 37.40 -21.68 -1.65
CA THR A 312 36.86 -22.65 -0.67
C THR A 312 36.72 -24.08 -1.22
N ASN A 313 36.76 -24.25 -2.56
CA ASN A 313 36.55 -25.52 -3.25
C ASN A 313 35.19 -26.19 -2.96
N GLY A 314 34.21 -25.41 -2.48
CA GLY A 314 32.81 -25.80 -2.34
C GLY A 314 31.96 -25.36 -3.52
N THR A 315 30.68 -25.71 -3.50
CA THR A 315 29.67 -25.24 -4.46
C THR A 315 28.70 -24.25 -3.82
N SER A 316 28.17 -23.33 -4.63
CA SER A 316 27.11 -22.40 -4.23
C SER A 316 25.81 -23.13 -3.93
N ASN A 317 25.10 -22.68 -2.90
CA ASN A 317 23.74 -23.15 -2.62
C ASN A 317 22.66 -22.35 -3.40
N GLY A 318 23.06 -21.32 -4.17
CA GLY A 318 22.18 -20.51 -5.00
C GLY A 318 21.34 -19.47 -4.26
N LEU A 319 20.36 -18.91 -4.94
CA LEU A 319 19.53 -17.80 -4.43
C LEU A 319 18.71 -18.16 -3.18
N VAL A 320 18.21 -19.39 -3.07
CA VAL A 320 17.18 -19.75 -2.07
C VAL A 320 17.63 -19.52 -0.61
N PRO A 321 18.82 -20.00 -0.16
CA PRO A 321 19.26 -19.75 1.23
C PRO A 321 19.57 -18.28 1.49
N MET A 322 20.15 -17.56 0.51
CA MET A 322 20.40 -16.12 0.61
C MET A 322 19.08 -15.36 0.83
N LEU A 323 18.06 -15.64 0.02
CA LEU A 323 16.77 -14.96 0.12
C LEU A 323 16.03 -15.29 1.44
N ARG A 324 16.32 -16.42 2.10
CA ARG A 324 15.82 -16.67 3.46
C ARG A 324 16.43 -15.75 4.53
N CYS A 325 17.69 -15.32 4.36
CA CYS A 325 18.27 -14.26 5.20
C CYS A 325 17.53 -12.92 5.01
N TYR A 326 17.26 -12.52 3.75
CA TYR A 326 16.47 -11.33 3.43
C TYR A 326 15.03 -11.40 3.98
N ASN A 327 14.37 -12.56 3.87
CA ASN A 327 13.04 -12.81 4.42
C ASN A 327 13.01 -12.58 5.94
N ASN A 328 13.99 -13.14 6.66
CA ASN A 328 14.06 -13.02 8.11
C ASN A 328 14.38 -11.58 8.56
N VAL A 329 15.17 -10.83 7.79
CA VAL A 329 15.40 -9.39 8.02
C VAL A 329 14.14 -8.55 7.74
N ALA A 330 13.36 -8.87 6.69
CA ALA A 330 12.08 -8.19 6.42
C ALA A 330 11.07 -8.36 7.57
N ARG A 331 11.01 -9.57 8.16
CA ARG A 331 10.20 -9.87 9.36
C ARG A 331 10.70 -9.17 10.62
N TYR A 332 12.02 -9.09 10.79
CA TYR A 332 12.65 -8.52 12.00
C TYR A 332 12.56 -6.99 12.02
N VAL A 333 12.74 -6.33 10.88
CA VAL A 333 12.70 -4.86 10.76
C VAL A 333 11.31 -4.39 10.31
N ASP A 334 10.30 -4.76 11.09
CA ASP A 334 8.94 -4.22 11.00
C ASP A 334 8.95 -2.71 11.38
N GLN A 335 8.28 -1.89 10.59
CA GLN A 335 8.54 -0.46 10.48
C GLN A 335 7.93 0.31 11.66
N GLY A 336 8.71 0.47 12.73
CA GLY A 336 8.36 1.33 13.87
C GLY A 336 7.26 0.77 14.78
N GLY A 337 7.23 -0.56 14.94
CA GLY A 337 6.28 -1.26 15.81
C GLY A 337 4.95 -1.55 15.13
N ASN A 338 4.96 -2.32 14.04
CA ASN A 338 3.78 -2.82 13.34
C ASN A 338 2.89 -1.71 12.76
N LYS A 339 3.45 -0.51 12.50
CA LYS A 339 2.78 0.51 11.68
C LYS A 339 2.69 0.06 10.22
N ARG A 340 3.73 -0.63 9.72
CA ARG A 340 3.84 -1.27 8.40
C ARG A 340 4.86 -2.41 8.47
N PRO A 341 4.55 -3.64 8.02
CA PRO A 341 5.57 -4.69 7.88
C PRO A 341 6.68 -4.30 6.89
N GLY A 342 7.90 -4.82 7.12
CA GLY A 342 8.98 -4.71 6.14
C GLY A 342 8.64 -5.47 4.85
N ALA A 343 8.81 -4.83 3.70
CA ALA A 343 8.35 -5.37 2.41
C ALA A 343 9.39 -5.14 1.30
N PHE A 344 9.99 -6.23 0.81
CA PHE A 344 10.98 -6.21 -0.27
C PHE A 344 10.45 -7.02 -1.46
N ALA A 345 10.55 -6.49 -2.68
CA ALA A 345 10.34 -7.23 -3.92
C ALA A 345 11.70 -7.61 -4.52
N ILE A 346 11.89 -8.91 -4.73
CA ILE A 346 13.10 -9.47 -5.33
C ILE A 346 12.89 -9.63 -6.84
N TYR A 347 13.80 -9.10 -7.64
CA TYR A 347 13.79 -9.17 -9.10
C TYR A 347 14.83 -10.17 -9.60
N VAL A 348 14.39 -11.08 -10.48
CA VAL A 348 15.24 -12.08 -11.17
C VAL A 348 14.90 -12.09 -12.67
N GLU A 349 15.92 -12.18 -13.54
CA GLU A 349 15.71 -12.41 -14.98
C GLU A 349 15.46 -13.91 -15.28
N PRO A 350 14.54 -14.26 -16.20
CA PRO A 350 14.09 -15.64 -16.39
C PRO A 350 15.14 -16.60 -16.99
N TRP A 351 16.35 -16.13 -17.35
CA TRP A 351 17.48 -17.00 -17.74
C TRP A 351 18.26 -17.54 -16.53
N HIS A 352 18.06 -17.04 -15.31
CA HIS A 352 18.84 -17.46 -14.15
C HIS A 352 18.62 -18.94 -13.79
N SER A 353 19.67 -19.72 -13.54
CA SER A 353 19.55 -21.18 -13.36
C SER A 353 18.67 -21.65 -12.18
N ASP A 354 18.55 -20.83 -11.13
CA ASP A 354 17.66 -21.07 -9.97
C ASP A 354 16.20 -20.62 -10.19
N ILE A 355 15.81 -20.17 -11.40
CA ILE A 355 14.51 -19.53 -11.65
C ILE A 355 13.30 -20.38 -11.22
N PHE A 356 13.34 -21.70 -11.41
CA PHE A 356 12.25 -22.59 -10.99
C PHE A 356 12.08 -22.61 -9.46
N GLN A 357 13.19 -22.69 -8.72
CA GLN A 357 13.19 -22.66 -7.26
C GLN A 357 12.79 -21.28 -6.71
N PHE A 358 13.11 -20.20 -7.45
CA PHE A 358 12.67 -18.84 -7.13
C PHE A 358 11.13 -18.69 -7.22
N LEU A 359 10.50 -19.28 -8.24
CA LEU A 359 9.02 -19.25 -8.40
C LEU A 359 8.29 -19.94 -7.24
N ASP A 360 8.86 -21.00 -6.68
CA ASP A 360 8.25 -21.75 -5.57
C ASP A 360 8.37 -21.04 -4.20
N LEU A 361 9.21 -20.00 -4.05
CA LEU A 361 9.51 -19.37 -2.74
C LEU A 361 8.29 -18.88 -1.96
N ARG A 362 7.24 -18.43 -2.67
CA ARG A 362 5.97 -17.93 -2.07
C ARG A 362 4.86 -18.99 -1.98
N LYS A 363 5.05 -20.21 -2.51
CA LYS A 363 4.01 -21.26 -2.45
C LYS A 363 3.73 -21.66 -1.00
N ASN A 364 2.46 -21.92 -0.69
CA ASN A 364 2.05 -22.25 0.68
C ASN A 364 2.59 -23.63 1.11
N THR A 365 2.56 -24.60 0.21
CA THR A 365 3.02 -25.98 0.40
C THR A 365 4.52 -26.16 0.07
N GLY A 366 5.10 -27.27 0.52
CA GLY A 366 6.52 -27.62 0.31
C GLY A 366 7.39 -27.45 1.56
N ALA A 367 8.69 -27.71 1.43
CA ALA A 367 9.65 -27.64 2.54
C ALA A 367 9.95 -26.19 2.95
N GLU A 368 9.90 -25.89 4.25
CA GLU A 368 10.05 -24.52 4.79
C GLU A 368 11.48 -23.98 4.61
N GLU A 369 12.45 -24.88 4.45
CA GLU A 369 13.85 -24.61 4.09
C GLU A 369 13.98 -23.98 2.70
N GLN A 370 12.93 -24.07 1.88
CA GLN A 370 12.85 -23.59 0.50
C GLN A 370 11.77 -22.50 0.32
N ARG A 371 11.38 -21.79 1.39
CA ARG A 371 10.31 -20.77 1.36
C ARG A 371 10.75 -19.43 1.95
N ALA A 372 10.20 -18.36 1.38
CA ALA A 372 10.44 -16.97 1.73
C ALA A 372 9.16 -16.16 1.47
N ARG A 373 8.09 -16.44 2.23
CA ARG A 373 6.73 -15.93 1.97
C ARG A 373 6.50 -14.46 2.36
N ASP A 374 7.42 -13.88 3.13
CA ASP A 374 7.39 -12.46 3.53
C ASP A 374 8.05 -11.56 2.46
N LEU A 375 8.85 -12.15 1.55
CA LEU A 375 9.36 -11.46 0.37
C LEU A 375 8.35 -11.51 -0.79
N PHE A 376 8.30 -10.44 -1.57
CA PHE A 376 7.59 -10.39 -2.85
C PHE A 376 8.54 -10.79 -3.99
N LEU A 377 7.99 -11.35 -5.07
CA LEU A 377 8.76 -11.88 -6.20
C LEU A 377 8.36 -11.15 -7.49
N ALA A 378 9.34 -10.87 -8.34
CA ALA A 378 9.15 -10.18 -9.60
C ALA A 378 10.09 -10.74 -10.68
N LEU A 379 9.60 -10.81 -11.92
CA LEU A 379 10.41 -11.16 -13.07
C LEU A 379 10.78 -9.91 -13.86
N TRP A 380 12.06 -9.81 -14.19
CA TRP A 380 12.62 -8.78 -15.08
C TRP A 380 12.82 -9.41 -16.46
N VAL A 381 11.81 -9.30 -17.33
CA VAL A 381 11.64 -10.16 -18.50
C VAL A 381 12.20 -9.52 -19.77
N PRO A 382 13.22 -10.09 -20.45
CA PRO A 382 13.65 -9.64 -21.77
C PRO A 382 12.67 -10.07 -22.86
N ASP A 383 12.58 -9.29 -23.94
CA ASP A 383 11.77 -9.55 -25.13
C ASP A 383 12.11 -10.92 -25.74
N LEU A 384 13.37 -11.36 -25.66
CA LEU A 384 13.81 -12.68 -26.12
C LEU A 384 13.07 -13.83 -25.44
N PHE A 385 12.79 -13.75 -24.13
CA PHE A 385 12.06 -14.82 -23.45
C PHE A 385 10.64 -14.93 -24.02
N MET A 386 9.95 -13.80 -24.19
CA MET A 386 8.61 -13.76 -24.77
C MET A 386 8.60 -14.27 -26.22
N LYS A 387 9.58 -13.86 -27.05
CA LYS A 387 9.80 -14.39 -28.42
C LYS A 387 9.99 -15.91 -28.42
N ARG A 388 10.85 -16.44 -27.52
CA ARG A 388 11.16 -17.89 -27.43
C ARG A 388 9.96 -18.70 -26.89
N VAL A 389 9.12 -18.13 -26.02
CA VAL A 389 7.86 -18.77 -25.55
C VAL A 389 6.83 -18.83 -26.69
N GLU A 390 6.63 -17.74 -27.44
CA GLU A 390 5.68 -17.70 -28.57
C GLU A 390 6.08 -18.65 -29.71
N ALA A 391 7.38 -18.75 -30.02
CA ALA A 391 7.90 -19.63 -31.06
C ALA A 391 8.06 -21.11 -30.64
N ASP A 392 7.69 -21.47 -29.40
CA ASP A 392 8.07 -22.72 -28.72
C ASP A 392 9.52 -23.15 -29.01
N ALA A 393 10.46 -22.29 -28.60
CA ALA A 393 11.89 -22.49 -28.78
C ALA A 393 12.56 -23.00 -27.49
N MET A 394 13.83 -23.37 -27.60
CA MET A 394 14.66 -23.64 -26.43
C MET A 394 15.01 -22.35 -25.70
N TRP A 395 15.06 -22.46 -24.37
CA TRP A 395 15.52 -21.43 -23.45
C TRP A 395 16.64 -22.01 -22.59
N SER A 396 17.80 -21.38 -22.66
CA SER A 396 18.99 -21.76 -21.89
C SER A 396 19.00 -21.07 -20.54
N LEU A 397 19.23 -21.85 -19.49
CA LEU A 397 19.37 -21.37 -18.13
C LEU A 397 20.86 -21.27 -17.76
N MET A 398 21.27 -20.10 -17.31
CA MET A 398 22.66 -19.67 -17.16
C MET A 398 22.94 -19.20 -15.72
N CYS A 399 24.16 -19.44 -15.26
CA CYS A 399 24.70 -18.80 -14.06
C CYS A 399 25.36 -17.46 -14.47
N PRO A 400 25.13 -16.35 -13.75
CA PRO A 400 25.75 -15.06 -14.06
C PRO A 400 27.28 -15.09 -13.93
N HIS A 401 27.85 -16.00 -13.12
CA HIS A 401 29.29 -16.21 -13.01
C HIS A 401 29.88 -16.76 -14.33
N ASP A 402 29.19 -17.74 -14.95
CA ASP A 402 29.61 -18.34 -16.21
C ASP A 402 29.22 -17.48 -17.43
N CYS A 403 28.25 -16.57 -17.27
CA CYS A 403 27.66 -15.72 -18.31
C CYS A 403 27.52 -14.25 -17.86
N PRO A 404 28.64 -13.54 -17.59
CA PRO A 404 28.61 -12.18 -17.08
C PRO A 404 28.06 -11.17 -18.10
N GLY A 405 27.55 -10.03 -17.61
CA GLY A 405 27.07 -8.92 -18.44
C GLY A 405 25.66 -9.07 -19.04
N LEU A 406 25.00 -10.23 -18.87
CA LEU A 406 23.60 -10.42 -19.30
C LEU A 406 22.63 -9.46 -18.58
N PHE A 407 22.86 -9.18 -17.30
CA PHE A 407 22.07 -8.22 -16.53
C PHE A 407 22.50 -6.75 -16.74
N ASP A 408 23.62 -6.52 -17.40
CA ASP A 408 24.13 -5.17 -17.76
C ASP A 408 23.77 -4.77 -19.19
N THR A 409 23.13 -5.64 -19.96
CA THR A 409 22.77 -5.44 -21.37
C THR A 409 21.26 -5.64 -21.58
N TRP A 410 20.68 -5.03 -22.62
CA TRP A 410 19.26 -5.14 -22.96
C TRP A 410 19.04 -5.13 -24.48
N GLY A 411 17.83 -5.51 -24.93
CA GLY A 411 17.45 -5.55 -26.34
C GLY A 411 18.38 -6.39 -27.22
N GLU A 412 18.74 -5.87 -28.41
CA GLU A 412 19.58 -6.56 -29.39
C GLU A 412 20.97 -6.93 -28.86
N GLU A 413 21.54 -6.14 -27.94
CA GLU A 413 22.83 -6.46 -27.33
C GLU A 413 22.73 -7.63 -26.36
N PHE A 414 21.67 -7.68 -25.55
CA PHE A 414 21.34 -8.85 -24.73
C PHE A 414 21.10 -10.09 -25.59
N GLU A 415 20.30 -9.97 -26.65
CA GLU A 415 20.01 -11.09 -27.57
C GLU A 415 21.29 -11.66 -28.19
N ARG A 416 22.18 -10.79 -28.69
CA ARG A 416 23.49 -11.15 -29.24
C ARG A 416 24.40 -11.82 -28.21
N LEU A 417 24.44 -11.33 -26.97
CA LEU A 417 25.30 -11.86 -25.90
C LEU A 417 24.78 -13.21 -25.38
N TYR A 418 23.47 -13.32 -25.16
CA TYR A 418 22.80 -14.55 -24.74
C TYR A 418 22.99 -15.66 -25.77
N GLU A 419 22.70 -15.40 -27.05
CA GLU A 419 22.90 -16.41 -28.09
C GLU A 419 24.36 -16.79 -28.33
N LYS A 420 25.31 -15.88 -28.05
CA LYS A 420 26.74 -16.24 -28.03
C LYS A 420 27.01 -17.28 -26.95
N TYR A 421 26.50 -17.10 -25.74
CA TYR A 421 26.65 -18.08 -24.66
C TYR A 421 25.89 -19.39 -24.92
N GLU A 422 24.74 -19.37 -25.61
CA GLU A 422 24.10 -20.61 -26.10
C GLU A 422 25.01 -21.36 -27.10
N LYS A 423 25.64 -20.65 -28.05
CA LYS A 423 26.57 -21.22 -29.05
C LYS A 423 27.87 -21.73 -28.41
N GLU A 424 28.38 -21.06 -27.37
CA GLU A 424 29.51 -21.50 -26.54
C GLU A 424 29.14 -22.63 -25.55
N LYS A 425 27.86 -23.06 -25.50
CA LYS A 425 27.32 -24.05 -24.55
C LYS A 425 27.50 -23.68 -23.07
N ARG A 426 27.55 -22.38 -22.77
CA ARG A 426 27.66 -21.84 -21.41
C ARG A 426 26.25 -21.74 -20.81
N PHE A 427 25.71 -22.88 -20.42
CA PHE A 427 24.43 -22.97 -19.71
C PHE A 427 24.44 -24.16 -18.74
N THR A 428 23.71 -24.05 -17.64
CA THR A 428 23.55 -25.13 -16.66
C THR A 428 22.55 -26.19 -17.15
N ARG A 429 21.52 -25.77 -17.89
CA ARG A 429 20.53 -26.62 -18.58
C ARG A 429 19.80 -25.84 -19.67
N GLN A 430 19.16 -26.53 -20.60
CA GLN A 430 18.16 -25.95 -21.50
C GLN A 430 16.78 -26.56 -21.22
N VAL A 431 15.73 -25.78 -21.41
CA VAL A 431 14.31 -26.20 -21.31
C VAL A 431 13.53 -25.70 -22.52
N ARG A 432 12.32 -26.21 -22.78
CA ARG A 432 11.40 -25.48 -23.66
C ARG A 432 11.02 -24.19 -22.96
N ALA A 433 10.99 -23.07 -23.67
CA ALA A 433 10.60 -21.79 -23.09
C ALA A 433 9.19 -21.87 -22.47
N GLN A 434 8.28 -22.62 -23.10
CA GLN A 434 6.93 -22.86 -22.58
C GLN A 434 6.91 -23.65 -21.26
N THR A 435 7.87 -24.53 -20.98
CA THR A 435 7.96 -25.24 -19.68
C THR A 435 8.21 -24.26 -18.54
N LEU A 436 9.08 -23.26 -18.74
CA LEU A 436 9.27 -22.20 -17.75
C LEU A 436 8.04 -21.27 -17.69
N TRP A 437 7.43 -20.96 -18.84
CA TRP A 437 6.20 -20.16 -18.89
C TRP A 437 5.06 -20.75 -18.06
N PHE A 438 4.80 -22.06 -18.17
CA PHE A 438 3.75 -22.71 -17.38
C PHE A 438 4.05 -22.66 -15.87
N ALA A 439 5.31 -22.81 -15.44
CA ALA A 439 5.68 -22.65 -14.04
C ALA A 439 5.49 -21.21 -13.52
N ILE A 440 5.75 -20.20 -14.36
CA ILE A 440 5.47 -18.78 -14.03
C ILE A 440 3.98 -18.56 -13.82
N VAL A 441 3.14 -19.06 -14.75
CA VAL A 441 1.69 -18.88 -14.68
C VAL A 441 1.06 -19.70 -13.55
N GLU A 442 1.57 -20.90 -13.25
CA GLU A 442 1.16 -21.71 -12.09
C GLU A 442 1.40 -20.94 -10.78
N ALA A 443 2.62 -20.43 -10.56
CA ALA A 443 2.95 -19.63 -9.38
C ALA A 443 2.04 -18.40 -9.24
N GLN A 444 1.69 -17.74 -10.35
CA GLN A 444 0.77 -16.61 -10.38
C GLN A 444 -0.67 -17.00 -10.02
N ILE A 445 -1.16 -18.15 -10.47
CA ILE A 445 -2.48 -18.70 -10.09
C ILE A 445 -2.52 -19.01 -8.59
N GLU A 446 -1.47 -19.64 -8.05
CA GLU A 446 -1.41 -20.03 -6.63
C GLU A 446 -1.20 -18.85 -5.66
N THR A 447 -0.37 -17.87 -6.03
CA THR A 447 0.17 -16.87 -5.08
C THR A 447 -0.14 -15.41 -5.44
N GLY A 448 -0.67 -15.16 -6.64
CA GLY A 448 -0.82 -13.82 -7.22
C GLY A 448 0.49 -13.20 -7.74
N THR A 449 1.61 -13.95 -7.68
CA THR A 449 2.99 -13.52 -7.94
C THR A 449 3.79 -14.62 -8.66
N PRO A 450 4.92 -14.37 -9.35
CA PRO A 450 5.66 -13.12 -9.43
C PRO A 450 4.98 -12.04 -10.28
N TYR A 451 5.36 -10.79 -10.02
CA TYR A 451 5.05 -9.65 -10.88
C TYR A 451 5.72 -9.81 -12.26
N MET A 452 5.18 -9.17 -13.29
CA MET A 452 5.71 -9.20 -14.66
C MET A 452 6.10 -7.79 -15.12
N VAL A 453 7.40 -7.54 -15.23
CA VAL A 453 7.95 -6.27 -15.72
C VAL A 453 8.95 -6.53 -16.85
N TYR A 454 8.75 -5.88 -17.99
CA TYR A 454 9.49 -6.15 -19.22
C TYR A 454 10.75 -5.26 -19.30
N LYS A 455 11.90 -5.89 -19.07
CA LYS A 455 13.25 -5.30 -19.04
C LYS A 455 13.49 -4.34 -20.21
N ASP A 456 13.16 -4.79 -21.41
CA ASP A 456 13.48 -4.04 -22.62
C ASP A 456 12.52 -2.87 -22.85
N HIS A 457 11.22 -3.00 -22.54
CA HIS A 457 10.29 -1.86 -22.55
C HIS A 457 10.62 -0.81 -21.48
N CYS A 458 11.16 -1.23 -20.35
CA CYS A 458 11.67 -0.33 -19.31
C CYS A 458 12.88 0.45 -19.78
N ASN A 459 13.92 -0.23 -20.29
CA ASN A 459 15.16 0.40 -20.73
C ASN A 459 15.00 1.25 -22.00
N ARG A 460 14.39 0.70 -23.05
CA ARG A 460 14.15 1.34 -24.37
C ARG A 460 13.31 2.63 -24.29
N LYS A 461 12.58 2.82 -23.18
CA LYS A 461 11.61 3.91 -23.00
C LYS A 461 11.76 4.60 -21.64
N SER A 462 12.99 4.70 -21.13
CA SER A 462 13.34 5.49 -19.95
C SER A 462 14.21 6.68 -20.32
N ASN A 463 13.91 7.84 -19.76
CA ASN A 463 14.75 9.03 -19.90
C ASN A 463 16.11 8.89 -19.17
N GLN A 464 16.27 7.88 -18.32
CA GLN A 464 17.53 7.55 -17.65
C GLN A 464 18.43 6.57 -18.44
N GLN A 465 18.08 6.19 -19.68
CA GLN A 465 18.88 5.23 -20.48
C GLN A 465 20.34 5.65 -20.73
N ASN A 466 20.71 6.91 -20.49
CA ASN A 466 22.09 7.40 -20.58
C ASN A 466 22.94 7.11 -19.32
N LEU A 467 22.37 6.52 -18.26
CA LEU A 467 23.08 6.10 -17.05
C LEU A 467 23.62 4.66 -17.15
N GLY A 468 22.99 3.84 -17.98
CA GLY A 468 23.25 2.40 -18.10
C GLY A 468 21.96 1.59 -17.99
N THR A 469 22.11 0.26 -17.96
CA THR A 469 20.98 -0.67 -17.91
C THR A 469 20.27 -0.63 -16.57
N ILE A 470 18.96 -0.37 -16.59
CA ILE A 470 18.05 -0.47 -15.46
C ILE A 470 17.75 -1.96 -15.21
N LYS A 471 17.91 -2.39 -13.95
CA LYS A 471 17.93 -3.80 -13.54
C LYS A 471 16.68 -4.28 -12.79
N CYS A 472 15.84 -3.38 -12.30
CA CYS A 472 14.61 -3.72 -11.60
C CYS A 472 13.60 -2.57 -11.58
N SER A 473 12.44 -2.83 -10.99
CA SER A 473 11.50 -1.82 -10.51
C SER A 473 11.44 -1.86 -8.97
N ASN A 474 10.68 -0.97 -8.34
CA ASN A 474 10.43 -0.97 -6.88
C ASN A 474 9.49 -2.10 -6.39
N LEU A 475 9.13 -2.06 -5.10
CA LEU A 475 8.13 -2.91 -4.45
C LEU A 475 6.77 -2.98 -5.17
N CYS A 476 6.31 -1.85 -5.75
CA CYS A 476 4.96 -1.70 -6.28
C CYS A 476 4.88 -1.67 -7.83
N THR A 477 5.98 -1.93 -8.53
CA THR A 477 6.10 -2.06 -10.00
C THR A 477 5.84 -0.79 -10.85
N GLU A 478 5.79 0.40 -10.25
CA GLU A 478 5.62 1.68 -10.96
C GLU A 478 6.92 2.46 -11.20
N ILE A 479 8.01 2.17 -10.48
CA ILE A 479 9.26 2.95 -10.54
C ILE A 479 10.33 2.27 -11.40
N VAL A 480 10.89 2.99 -12.36
CA VAL A 480 11.86 2.47 -13.34
C VAL A 480 13.07 3.42 -13.36
N GLU A 481 13.82 3.37 -12.26
CA GLU A 481 14.99 4.21 -11.99
C GLU A 481 16.28 3.37 -12.01
N TYR A 482 17.38 3.96 -12.49
CA TYR A 482 18.71 3.36 -12.49
C TYR A 482 19.24 3.13 -11.06
N SER A 483 19.93 2.00 -10.85
CA SER A 483 20.66 1.73 -9.61
C SER A 483 21.95 0.96 -9.91
N SER A 484 22.91 1.09 -8.99
CA SER A 484 24.22 0.43 -9.03
C SER A 484 24.68 0.12 -7.60
N PRO A 485 25.80 -0.58 -7.39
CA PRO A 485 26.38 -0.75 -6.05
C PRO A 485 26.67 0.57 -5.33
N ASP A 486 26.89 1.65 -6.09
CA ASP A 486 27.18 3.00 -5.62
C ASP A 486 25.93 3.89 -5.53
N GLU A 487 24.79 3.49 -6.10
CA GLU A 487 23.61 4.34 -6.28
C GLU A 487 22.31 3.58 -6.02
N ILE A 488 21.66 3.89 -4.90
CA ILE A 488 20.33 3.37 -4.56
C ILE A 488 19.31 4.40 -5.05
N ALA A 489 18.46 4.03 -6.00
CA ALA A 489 17.43 4.94 -6.51
C ALA A 489 16.34 5.21 -5.46
N VAL A 490 15.73 6.41 -5.50
CA VAL A 490 14.87 6.92 -4.42
C VAL A 490 13.66 7.66 -5.00
N CYS A 491 12.47 7.09 -4.84
CA CYS A 491 11.28 7.70 -5.40
C CYS A 491 10.50 8.59 -4.42
N ASN A 492 10.16 9.79 -4.92
CA ASN A 492 9.47 10.87 -4.21
C ASN A 492 8.05 10.99 -4.78
N LEU A 493 7.03 10.64 -4.00
CA LEU A 493 5.68 10.33 -4.51
C LEU A 493 4.57 11.30 -4.05
N ALA A 494 3.66 11.65 -4.97
CA ALA A 494 2.38 12.28 -4.68
C ALA A 494 1.30 11.88 -5.70
N SER A 495 0.04 11.91 -5.30
CA SER A 495 -1.11 11.49 -6.13
C SER A 495 -2.15 12.59 -6.29
N ILE A 496 -2.55 12.87 -7.53
CA ILE A 496 -3.57 13.86 -7.88
C ILE A 496 -4.97 13.22 -7.85
N ALA A 497 -5.94 13.90 -7.24
CA ALA A 497 -7.32 13.44 -7.17
C ALA A 497 -8.09 13.86 -8.43
N VAL A 498 -8.01 13.03 -9.49
CA VAL A 498 -8.52 13.38 -10.82
C VAL A 498 -10.05 13.58 -10.86
N ASN A 499 -10.77 13.05 -9.88
CA ASN A 499 -12.21 13.29 -9.70
C ASN A 499 -12.57 14.70 -9.21
N ARG A 500 -11.60 15.53 -8.78
CA ARG A 500 -11.85 16.91 -8.32
C ARG A 500 -12.01 17.92 -9.46
N PHE A 501 -11.52 17.59 -10.65
CA PHE A 501 -11.53 18.45 -11.84
C PHE A 501 -12.78 18.26 -12.71
N VAL A 502 -13.73 17.41 -12.28
CA VAL A 502 -15.04 17.23 -12.93
C VAL A 502 -16.04 18.23 -12.37
N ASP A 503 -16.55 19.15 -13.21
CA ASP A 503 -17.79 19.84 -12.88
C ASP A 503 -18.96 18.87 -13.09
N LYS A 504 -19.65 18.57 -11.99
CA LYS A 504 -20.80 17.64 -11.96
C LYS A 504 -22.04 18.20 -12.67
N THR A 505 -22.08 19.51 -12.89
CA THR A 505 -23.21 20.24 -13.47
C THR A 505 -23.15 20.20 -14.98
N SER A 506 -22.07 20.72 -15.57
CA SER A 506 -21.82 20.68 -17.02
C SER A 506 -21.31 19.34 -17.53
N ARG A 507 -20.79 18.47 -16.65
CA ARG A 507 -20.07 17.22 -16.99
C ARG A 507 -18.86 17.48 -17.89
N THR A 508 -18.14 18.58 -17.61
CA THR A 508 -16.85 18.91 -18.24
C THR A 508 -15.69 18.61 -17.29
N TYR A 509 -14.50 18.46 -17.87
CA TYR A 509 -13.26 18.17 -17.14
C TYR A 509 -12.27 19.34 -17.31
N ASP A 510 -11.80 19.90 -16.20
CA ASP A 510 -10.89 21.05 -16.19
C ASP A 510 -9.42 20.62 -16.31
N PHE A 511 -8.96 20.50 -17.56
CA PHE A 511 -7.56 20.19 -17.88
C PHE A 511 -6.60 21.34 -17.53
N GLN A 512 -7.04 22.61 -17.55
CA GLN A 512 -6.18 23.74 -17.19
C GLN A 512 -5.89 23.75 -15.69
N LYS A 513 -6.89 23.49 -14.85
CA LYS A 513 -6.66 23.35 -13.40
C LYS A 513 -5.89 22.09 -13.06
N LEU A 514 -6.04 21.00 -13.82
CA LEU A 514 -5.20 19.81 -13.69
C LEU A 514 -3.72 20.11 -13.97
N ARG A 515 -3.42 20.87 -15.04
CA ARG A 515 -2.07 21.36 -15.36
C ARG A 515 -1.51 22.22 -14.22
N GLU A 516 -2.26 23.20 -13.73
CA GLU A 516 -1.85 24.06 -12.61
C GLU A 516 -1.50 23.25 -11.35
N VAL A 517 -2.39 22.36 -10.91
CA VAL A 517 -2.14 21.51 -9.73
C VAL A 517 -0.91 20.62 -9.93
N THR A 518 -0.73 20.06 -11.13
CA THR A 518 0.45 19.25 -11.46
C THR A 518 1.76 20.05 -11.36
N LYS A 519 1.75 21.32 -11.77
CA LYS A 519 2.92 22.20 -11.66
C LYS A 519 3.32 22.45 -10.21
N ILE A 520 2.35 22.60 -9.30
CA ILE A 520 2.64 22.71 -7.86
C ILE A 520 3.16 21.38 -7.30
N VAL A 521 2.51 20.25 -7.60
CA VAL A 521 2.97 18.92 -7.17
C VAL A 521 4.41 18.65 -7.61
N THR A 522 4.78 19.02 -8.85
CA THR A 522 6.15 18.91 -9.37
C THR A 522 7.14 19.74 -8.54
N LYS A 523 6.80 21.01 -8.24
CA LYS A 523 7.63 21.90 -7.43
C LYS A 523 7.79 21.40 -5.99
N ASN A 524 6.74 20.82 -5.41
CA ASN A 524 6.77 20.23 -4.07
C ASN A 524 7.65 18.98 -4.01
N LEU A 525 7.50 18.06 -4.97
CA LEU A 525 8.32 16.84 -5.04
C LEU A 525 9.78 17.17 -5.32
N ASN A 526 10.07 18.20 -6.13
CA ASN A 526 11.44 18.68 -6.32
C ASN A 526 12.03 19.31 -5.04
N LYS A 527 11.24 20.03 -4.22
CA LYS A 527 11.69 20.50 -2.89
C LYS A 527 11.94 19.33 -1.92
N ILE A 528 11.12 18.28 -1.96
CA ILE A 528 11.27 17.07 -1.12
C ILE A 528 12.65 16.42 -1.29
N ILE A 529 13.21 16.39 -2.51
CA ILE A 529 14.58 15.87 -2.77
C ILE A 529 15.64 16.60 -1.93
N ASP A 530 15.44 17.88 -1.60
CA ASP A 530 16.41 18.68 -0.87
C ASP A 530 16.17 18.78 0.64
N VAL A 531 14.94 18.51 1.12
CA VAL A 531 14.63 18.45 2.56
C VAL A 531 14.59 17.04 3.15
N ASN A 532 14.59 16.00 2.30
CA ASN A 532 14.54 14.60 2.75
C ASN A 532 15.80 14.18 3.52
N TYR A 533 15.62 13.54 4.68
CA TYR A 533 16.65 12.79 5.38
C TYR A 533 16.90 11.45 4.68
N TYR A 534 18.10 11.26 4.13
CA TYR A 534 18.48 10.00 3.50
C TYR A 534 19.00 8.98 4.53
N PRO A 535 18.55 7.72 4.49
CA PRO A 535 18.99 6.71 5.45
C PRO A 535 20.42 6.21 5.18
N LEU A 536 20.94 6.44 3.96
CA LEU A 536 22.22 5.97 3.43
C LEU A 536 22.76 6.99 2.40
N PRO A 537 24.08 7.20 2.25
CA PRO A 537 24.64 8.17 1.31
C PRO A 537 24.43 7.82 -0.18
N GLU A 538 24.34 6.54 -0.53
CA GLU A 538 24.05 6.04 -1.88
C GLU A 538 22.66 6.47 -2.35
N CYS A 539 21.71 6.58 -1.41
CA CYS A 539 20.36 7.11 -1.64
C CYS A 539 20.37 8.62 -1.93
N GLU A 540 21.18 9.39 -1.18
CA GLU A 540 21.30 10.83 -1.42
C GLU A 540 21.99 11.09 -2.76
N ARG A 541 23.08 10.37 -3.05
CA ARG A 541 23.84 10.46 -4.30
C ARG A 541 22.92 10.32 -5.52
N SER A 542 22.18 9.21 -5.63
CA SER A 542 21.28 8.97 -6.77
C SER A 542 20.20 10.07 -6.90
N ASN A 543 19.52 10.39 -5.79
CA ASN A 543 18.41 11.36 -5.83
C ASN A 543 18.89 12.79 -6.12
N LYS A 544 20.08 13.19 -5.66
CA LYS A 544 20.65 14.52 -5.95
C LYS A 544 21.13 14.66 -7.40
N ARG A 545 21.70 13.59 -7.98
CA ARG A 545 22.24 13.59 -9.36
C ARG A 545 21.15 13.54 -10.42
N HIS A 546 20.14 12.69 -10.24
CA HIS A 546 19.10 12.43 -11.25
C HIS A 546 17.76 13.10 -10.93
N ARG A 547 17.51 13.44 -9.66
CA ARG A 547 16.32 14.14 -9.17
C ARG A 547 14.96 13.57 -9.64
N PRO A 548 14.73 12.24 -9.65
CA PRO A 548 13.46 11.67 -10.10
C PRO A 548 12.31 11.99 -9.12
N ILE A 549 11.11 12.09 -9.68
CA ILE A 549 9.85 12.16 -8.92
C ILE A 549 8.83 11.20 -9.54
N GLY A 550 7.78 10.87 -8.78
CA GLY A 550 6.67 10.03 -9.25
C GLY A 550 5.32 10.66 -8.94
N ILE A 551 4.75 11.34 -9.93
CA ILE A 551 3.38 11.86 -9.89
C ILE A 551 2.44 10.75 -10.34
N GLY A 552 1.53 10.36 -9.46
CA GLY A 552 0.44 9.42 -9.74
C GLY A 552 -0.93 10.09 -9.74
N VAL A 553 -1.97 9.28 -9.92
CA VAL A 553 -3.38 9.69 -9.82
C VAL A 553 -4.09 8.87 -8.74
N GLN A 554 -5.32 9.26 -8.42
CA GLN A 554 -6.28 8.47 -7.65
C GLN A 554 -7.71 8.91 -7.98
N GLY A 555 -8.67 7.99 -7.86
CA GLY A 555 -10.06 8.26 -8.20
C GLY A 555 -10.35 8.33 -9.70
N LEU A 556 -9.62 7.58 -10.54
CA LEU A 556 -9.88 7.54 -11.98
C LEU A 556 -11.29 6.98 -12.27
N ALA A 557 -11.71 5.92 -11.58
CA ALA A 557 -13.08 5.40 -11.66
C ALA A 557 -14.12 6.43 -11.17
N ASP A 558 -13.85 7.17 -10.08
CA ASP A 558 -14.73 8.25 -9.63
C ASP A 558 -14.90 9.33 -10.70
N ALA A 559 -13.81 9.71 -11.40
CA ALA A 559 -13.87 10.69 -12.48
C ALA A 559 -14.77 10.21 -13.63
N PHE A 560 -14.60 8.98 -14.12
CA PHE A 560 -15.45 8.40 -15.16
C PHE A 560 -16.93 8.35 -14.71
N ILE A 561 -17.20 7.91 -13.48
CA ILE A 561 -18.56 7.82 -12.94
C ILE A 561 -19.23 9.20 -12.80
N LEU A 562 -18.49 10.23 -12.36
CA LEU A 562 -18.99 11.61 -12.31
C LEU A 562 -19.25 12.19 -13.71
N MET A 563 -18.41 11.84 -14.69
CA MET A 563 -18.61 12.17 -16.12
C MET A 563 -19.71 11.34 -16.81
N ARG A 564 -20.29 10.34 -16.11
CA ARG A 564 -21.28 9.36 -16.64
C ARG A 564 -20.73 8.43 -17.74
N GLN A 565 -19.42 8.22 -17.77
CA GLN A 565 -18.73 7.38 -18.74
C GLN A 565 -18.48 5.97 -18.18
N PRO A 566 -19.01 4.89 -18.78
CA PRO A 566 -18.61 3.52 -18.45
C PRO A 566 -17.11 3.31 -18.62
N PHE A 567 -16.47 2.52 -17.76
CA PHE A 567 -14.99 2.36 -17.77
C PHE A 567 -14.45 1.83 -19.12
N GLU A 568 -15.24 1.02 -19.84
CA GLU A 568 -14.88 0.46 -21.15
C GLU A 568 -15.23 1.36 -22.35
N SER A 569 -15.80 2.54 -22.11
CA SER A 569 -16.32 3.43 -23.15
C SER A 569 -15.20 4.15 -23.94
N PRO A 570 -15.42 4.48 -25.23
CA PRO A 570 -14.51 5.33 -25.99
C PRO A 570 -14.23 6.67 -25.30
N GLU A 571 -15.22 7.24 -24.63
CA GLU A 571 -15.14 8.54 -23.96
C GLU A 571 -14.27 8.46 -22.70
N ALA A 572 -14.37 7.38 -21.91
CA ALA A 572 -13.45 7.12 -20.79
C ALA A 572 -12.02 6.84 -21.29
N LYS A 573 -11.86 6.20 -22.44
CA LYS A 573 -10.55 5.96 -23.08
C LYS A 573 -9.90 7.26 -23.55
N GLU A 574 -10.67 8.17 -24.14
CA GLU A 574 -10.21 9.51 -24.53
C GLU A 574 -9.88 10.37 -23.30
N LEU A 575 -10.72 10.36 -22.26
CA LEU A 575 -10.45 11.08 -21.02
C LEU A 575 -9.19 10.54 -20.30
N ASN A 576 -8.98 9.22 -20.30
CA ASN A 576 -7.74 8.59 -19.83
C ASN A 576 -6.51 9.14 -20.58
N ILE A 577 -6.56 9.26 -21.91
CA ILE A 577 -5.47 9.89 -22.69
C ILE A 577 -5.26 11.34 -22.25
N LYS A 578 -6.30 12.18 -22.30
CA LYS A 578 -6.19 13.62 -22.04
C LYS A 578 -5.76 13.96 -20.61
N VAL A 579 -6.17 13.17 -19.61
CA VAL A 579 -5.72 13.35 -18.21
C VAL A 579 -4.21 13.10 -18.09
N PHE A 580 -3.70 11.98 -18.61
CA PHE A 580 -2.27 11.65 -18.48
C PHE A 580 -1.39 12.53 -19.37
N GLU A 581 -1.85 12.89 -20.57
CA GLU A 581 -1.20 13.89 -21.43
C GLU A 581 -1.04 15.23 -20.70
N THR A 582 -2.10 15.71 -20.03
CA THR A 582 -2.10 16.96 -19.27
C THR A 582 -1.14 16.94 -18.07
N ILE A 583 -1.09 15.82 -17.33
CA ILE A 583 -0.18 15.69 -16.18
C ILE A 583 1.27 15.65 -16.68
N TYR A 584 1.58 14.92 -17.77
CA TYR A 584 2.93 14.90 -18.32
C TYR A 584 3.38 16.27 -18.84
N TYR A 585 2.50 16.99 -19.57
CA TYR A 585 2.75 18.34 -20.05
C TYR A 585 3.00 19.33 -18.88
N GLY A 586 2.13 19.33 -17.87
CA GLY A 586 2.27 20.20 -16.70
C GLY A 586 3.52 19.90 -15.86
N ALA A 587 3.88 18.62 -15.72
CA ALA A 587 5.09 18.22 -14.99
C ALA A 587 6.37 18.61 -15.73
N LEU A 588 6.43 18.40 -17.06
CA LEU A 588 7.55 18.84 -17.89
C LEU A 588 7.67 20.38 -17.88
N GLU A 589 6.57 21.12 -17.98
CA GLU A 589 6.60 22.59 -17.93
C GLU A 589 7.14 23.10 -16.59
N ALA A 590 6.66 22.58 -15.45
CA ALA A 590 7.20 22.97 -14.14
C ALA A 590 8.64 22.53 -13.91
N SER A 591 9.06 21.37 -14.44
CA SER A 591 10.45 20.93 -14.36
C SER A 591 11.37 21.78 -15.25
N CYS A 592 10.85 22.32 -16.36
CA CYS A 592 11.55 23.28 -17.22
C CYS A 592 11.66 24.67 -16.56
N GLU A 593 10.59 25.19 -15.94
CA GLU A 593 10.62 26.41 -15.12
C GLU A 593 11.66 26.32 -13.98
N LEU A 594 11.76 25.15 -13.34
CA LEU A 594 12.77 24.89 -12.31
C LEU A 594 14.20 24.80 -12.90
N ALA A 595 14.36 24.35 -14.14
CA ALA A 595 15.67 24.29 -14.79
C ALA A 595 16.15 25.66 -15.31
N GLU A 596 15.24 26.53 -15.74
CA GLU A 596 15.55 27.93 -16.07
C GLU A 596 16.08 28.69 -14.85
N ARG A 597 15.58 28.38 -13.65
CA ARG A 597 16.03 29.02 -12.38
C ARG A 597 17.24 28.33 -11.73
N ASP A 598 17.21 27.01 -11.58
CA ASP A 598 18.18 26.25 -10.76
C ASP A 598 19.23 25.48 -11.60
N GLY A 599 19.11 25.52 -12.93
CA GLY A 599 19.80 24.63 -13.86
C GLY A 599 19.14 23.24 -13.98
N PRO A 600 19.40 22.47 -15.05
CA PRO A 600 18.92 21.08 -15.17
C PRO A 600 19.61 20.16 -14.14
N TYR A 601 19.14 18.91 -14.02
CA TYR A 601 19.83 17.90 -13.20
C TYR A 601 21.19 17.50 -13.80
N GLU A 602 22.10 16.99 -12.95
CA GLU A 602 23.51 16.73 -13.31
C GLU A 602 23.64 15.88 -14.58
N THR A 603 22.90 14.78 -14.64
CA THR A 603 22.97 13.78 -15.72
C THR A 603 21.98 14.06 -16.87
N TYR A 604 21.51 15.29 -17.04
CA TYR A 604 20.61 15.69 -18.11
C TYR A 604 21.25 15.53 -19.49
N LYS A 605 22.52 15.91 -19.67
CA LYS A 605 23.20 15.83 -20.96
C LYS A 605 23.34 14.38 -21.44
N GLY A 606 22.80 14.08 -22.61
CA GLY A 606 22.82 12.75 -23.23
C GLY A 606 21.53 11.95 -23.04
N SER A 607 20.65 12.36 -22.11
CA SER A 607 19.29 11.81 -21.96
C SER A 607 18.42 12.04 -23.23
N PRO A 608 17.39 11.22 -23.47
CA PRO A 608 16.40 11.47 -24.53
C PRO A 608 15.81 12.88 -24.54
N VAL A 609 15.39 13.44 -23.41
CA VAL A 609 14.84 14.81 -23.37
C VAL A 609 15.85 15.87 -23.79
N SER A 610 17.15 15.67 -23.51
CA SER A 610 18.23 16.55 -23.99
C SER A 610 18.49 16.45 -25.50
N LYS A 611 17.88 15.47 -26.17
CA LYS A 611 17.86 15.27 -27.62
C LYS A 611 16.50 15.64 -28.24
N GLY A 612 15.59 16.25 -27.45
CA GLY A 612 14.24 16.62 -27.88
C GLY A 612 13.21 15.49 -27.89
N VAL A 613 13.59 14.28 -27.45
CA VAL A 613 12.72 13.08 -27.46
C VAL A 613 11.97 12.95 -26.14
N LEU A 614 10.65 13.11 -26.20
CA LEU A 614 9.73 12.94 -25.08
C LEU A 614 9.13 11.52 -25.04
N GLN A 615 8.44 11.17 -23.95
CA GLN A 615 8.01 9.78 -23.70
C GLN A 615 7.14 9.21 -24.83
N TYR A 616 6.19 9.98 -25.38
CA TYR A 616 5.26 9.47 -26.40
C TYR A 616 5.97 9.09 -27.71
N GLU A 617 7.10 9.73 -28.03
CA GLU A 617 7.94 9.40 -29.18
C GLU A 617 8.64 8.05 -28.98
N MET A 618 9.06 7.72 -27.75
CA MET A 618 9.58 6.39 -27.39
C MET A 618 8.53 5.27 -27.51
N TRP A 619 7.24 5.63 -27.56
CA TRP A 619 6.12 4.72 -27.80
C TRP A 619 5.58 4.78 -29.25
N GLY A 620 6.17 5.60 -30.13
CA GLY A 620 5.68 5.79 -31.49
C GLY A 620 4.27 6.40 -31.58
N ARG A 621 3.89 7.25 -30.62
CA ARG A 621 2.57 7.90 -30.56
C ARG A 621 2.67 9.40 -30.88
N LYS A 622 1.64 9.95 -31.54
CA LYS A 622 1.39 11.40 -31.57
C LYS A 622 0.47 11.76 -30.40
N PRO A 623 0.71 12.86 -29.65
CA PRO A 623 -0.25 13.41 -28.70
C PRO A 623 -1.55 13.90 -29.34
N THR A 624 -2.53 14.25 -28.51
CA THR A 624 -3.69 15.02 -28.98
C THR A 624 -3.33 16.50 -29.19
N ASP A 625 -4.19 17.24 -29.88
CA ASP A 625 -3.97 18.68 -30.10
C ASP A 625 -4.42 19.54 -28.89
N LEU A 626 -4.38 18.98 -27.67
CA LEU A 626 -4.82 19.63 -26.42
C LEU A 626 -3.77 20.59 -25.85
N TRP A 627 -2.47 20.31 -26.07
CA TRP A 627 -1.36 21.11 -25.56
C TRP A 627 -0.28 21.35 -26.63
N ASP A 628 0.40 22.50 -26.57
CA ASP A 628 1.46 22.86 -27.52
C ASP A 628 2.79 22.20 -27.15
N TRP A 629 2.92 20.95 -27.57
CA TRP A 629 4.10 20.11 -27.35
C TRP A 629 5.37 20.66 -28.00
N GLU A 630 5.27 21.39 -29.12
CA GLU A 630 6.43 21.92 -29.83
C GLU A 630 6.96 23.21 -29.16
N ALA A 631 6.08 24.09 -28.66
CA ALA A 631 6.50 25.20 -27.80
C ALA A 631 7.12 24.71 -26.49
N LEU A 632 6.61 23.62 -25.90
CA LEU A 632 7.23 23.00 -24.71
C LEU A 632 8.61 22.39 -25.03
N LYS A 633 8.74 21.64 -26.14
CA LYS A 633 10.04 21.13 -26.62
C LYS A 633 11.05 22.26 -26.85
N ALA A 634 10.63 23.38 -27.45
CA ALA A 634 11.50 24.55 -27.65
C ALA A 634 12.01 25.15 -26.33
N LYS A 635 11.17 25.22 -25.29
CA LYS A 635 11.60 25.62 -23.93
C LYS A 635 12.60 24.60 -23.35
N ILE A 636 12.30 23.31 -23.43
CA ILE A 636 13.16 22.22 -22.93
C ILE A 636 14.53 22.23 -23.64
N ALA A 637 14.58 22.45 -24.95
CA ALA A 637 15.82 22.56 -25.70
C ALA A 637 16.70 23.76 -25.26
N LYS A 638 16.08 24.86 -24.81
CA LYS A 638 16.76 26.07 -24.32
C LYS A 638 17.21 25.99 -22.85
N HIS A 639 16.42 25.38 -21.97
CA HIS A 639 16.62 25.42 -20.51
C HIS A 639 16.89 24.07 -19.85
N GLY A 640 16.51 22.97 -20.51
CA GLY A 640 16.46 21.64 -19.92
C GLY A 640 15.28 21.41 -18.97
N ILE A 641 15.37 20.36 -18.16
CA ILE A 641 14.42 20.06 -17.08
C ILE A 641 15.17 19.69 -15.79
N ARG A 642 14.56 19.94 -14.63
CA ARG A 642 15.16 19.78 -13.30
C ARG A 642 15.10 18.34 -12.76
N ASN A 643 14.27 17.48 -13.34
CA ASN A 643 14.00 16.12 -12.87
C ASN A 643 14.14 15.13 -14.04
N SER A 644 14.82 13.99 -13.83
CA SER A 644 15.02 12.99 -14.90
C SER A 644 13.77 12.19 -15.25
N LEU A 645 12.85 12.02 -14.29
CA LEU A 645 11.60 11.27 -14.42
C LEU A 645 10.53 11.98 -13.58
N LEU A 646 9.27 11.90 -14.01
CA LEU A 646 8.18 12.75 -13.52
C LEU A 646 6.92 11.98 -13.09
N LEU A 647 6.49 10.95 -13.83
CA LEU A 647 5.16 10.33 -13.68
C LEU A 647 5.28 8.83 -13.37
N ALA A 648 4.63 8.42 -12.27
CA ALA A 648 4.55 7.03 -11.84
C ALA A 648 3.25 6.75 -11.04
N PRO A 649 2.19 6.21 -11.68
CA PRO A 649 0.96 5.83 -11.00
C PRO A 649 1.13 4.62 -10.06
N MET A 650 1.38 4.94 -8.79
CA MET A 650 1.52 4.00 -7.67
C MET A 650 0.16 3.47 -7.16
N PRO A 651 0.13 2.47 -6.25
CA PRO A 651 -1.08 2.06 -5.54
C PRO A 651 -1.38 3.04 -4.40
N THR A 652 -2.62 3.49 -4.27
CA THR A 652 -2.98 4.60 -3.36
C THR A 652 -3.82 4.16 -2.15
N ALA A 653 -3.74 2.89 -1.75
CA ALA A 653 -4.57 2.24 -0.72
C ALA A 653 -4.85 3.05 0.55
N SER A 654 -3.84 3.75 1.09
CA SER A 654 -4.05 4.64 2.23
C SER A 654 -4.54 6.03 1.83
N THR A 655 -3.94 6.65 0.81
CA THR A 655 -4.12 8.06 0.47
C THR A 655 -5.45 8.34 -0.26
N ALA A 656 -5.85 7.49 -1.20
CA ALA A 656 -7.17 7.56 -1.82
C ALA A 656 -8.28 7.33 -0.79
N GLN A 657 -8.06 6.39 0.13
CA GLN A 657 -9.00 6.06 1.19
C GLN A 657 -9.13 7.17 2.25
N ILE A 658 -8.10 8.04 2.41
CA ILE A 658 -8.17 9.28 3.19
C ILE A 658 -9.02 10.34 2.46
N LEU A 659 -8.78 10.57 1.16
CA LEU A 659 -9.53 11.59 0.40
C LEU A 659 -10.99 11.20 0.15
N GLY A 660 -11.27 9.90 0.02
CA GLY A 660 -12.58 9.30 -0.22
C GLY A 660 -12.77 8.66 -1.61
N ASN A 661 -11.67 8.42 -2.33
CA ASN A 661 -11.63 8.03 -3.73
C ASN A 661 -11.33 6.51 -3.91
N ASN A 662 -11.61 5.96 -5.10
CA ASN A 662 -11.11 4.65 -5.51
C ASN A 662 -9.58 4.67 -5.74
N GLU A 663 -8.94 3.50 -5.70
CA GLU A 663 -7.48 3.41 -5.82
C GLU A 663 -6.97 3.73 -7.23
N SER A 664 -5.98 4.63 -7.30
CA SER A 664 -5.12 4.86 -8.45
C SER A 664 -5.88 4.95 -9.79
N ILE A 665 -5.48 4.10 -10.74
CA ILE A 665 -6.06 3.87 -12.07
C ILE A 665 -7.13 2.76 -12.09
N GLU A 666 -7.50 2.16 -10.95
CA GLU A 666 -8.34 0.96 -10.91
C GLU A 666 -9.83 1.26 -11.11
N ALA A 667 -10.54 0.28 -11.68
CA ALA A 667 -12.00 0.21 -11.59
C ALA A 667 -12.46 -0.23 -10.19
N TYR A 668 -13.75 -0.06 -9.86
CA TYR A 668 -14.29 -0.56 -8.60
C TYR A 668 -14.23 -2.09 -8.54
N THR A 669 -13.58 -2.64 -7.53
CA THR A 669 -13.45 -4.10 -7.34
C THR A 669 -14.77 -4.77 -6.93
N SER A 670 -15.68 -4.00 -6.30
CA SER A 670 -17.05 -4.37 -5.99
C SER A 670 -17.89 -3.12 -5.70
N ASN A 671 -19.19 -3.12 -6.01
CA ASN A 671 -20.10 -2.05 -5.58
C ASN A 671 -20.61 -2.21 -4.13
N ILE A 672 -20.39 -3.36 -3.48
CA ILE A 672 -20.55 -3.48 -2.03
C ILE A 672 -19.46 -4.37 -1.43
N TYR A 673 -18.82 -3.91 -0.36
CA TYR A 673 -17.72 -4.63 0.29
C TYR A 673 -17.77 -4.49 1.81
N THR A 674 -17.39 -5.55 2.51
CA THR A 674 -17.27 -5.55 3.98
C THR A 674 -15.91 -4.97 4.37
N ARG A 675 -15.93 -3.96 5.24
CA ARG A 675 -14.75 -3.26 5.74
C ARG A 675 -14.57 -3.51 7.23
N ARG A 676 -13.44 -4.12 7.61
CA ARG A 676 -13.04 -4.31 9.01
C ARG A 676 -12.41 -3.03 9.59
N VAL A 677 -12.88 -2.64 10.77
CA VAL A 677 -12.25 -1.65 11.66
C VAL A 677 -12.22 -2.23 13.09
N LEU A 678 -11.60 -1.53 14.05
CA LEU A 678 -11.44 -2.05 15.42
C LEU A 678 -12.78 -2.32 16.14
N SER A 679 -13.82 -1.56 15.82
CA SER A 679 -15.19 -1.71 16.33
C SER A 679 -16.09 -2.64 15.51
N GLY A 680 -15.54 -3.36 14.51
CA GLY A 680 -16.24 -4.45 13.82
C GLY A 680 -16.27 -4.37 12.30
N GLU A 681 -17.26 -5.03 11.70
CA GLU A 681 -17.44 -5.14 10.24
C GLU A 681 -18.53 -4.20 9.73
N PHE A 682 -18.17 -3.30 8.82
CA PHE A 682 -19.08 -2.33 8.21
C PHE A 682 -19.29 -2.66 6.74
N GLN A 683 -20.54 -2.81 6.31
CA GLN A 683 -20.87 -2.87 4.88
C GLN A 683 -20.73 -1.49 4.25
N VAL A 684 -19.90 -1.36 3.22
CA VAL A 684 -19.66 -0.13 2.47
C VAL A 684 -20.19 -0.31 1.05
N VAL A 685 -21.11 0.55 0.64
CA VAL A 685 -21.66 0.61 -0.73
C VAL A 685 -20.85 1.62 -1.55
N ASN A 686 -20.69 1.40 -2.85
CA ASN A 686 -20.22 2.42 -3.79
C ASN A 686 -21.14 3.65 -3.68
N HIS A 687 -20.61 4.76 -3.17
CA HIS A 687 -21.38 5.94 -2.80
C HIS A 687 -22.01 6.65 -4.00
N HIS A 688 -21.47 6.47 -5.21
CA HIS A 688 -22.07 6.97 -6.45
C HIS A 688 -23.29 6.12 -6.85
N LEU A 689 -23.15 4.79 -6.86
CA LEU A 689 -24.27 3.87 -7.14
C LEU A 689 -25.39 4.06 -6.13
N LEU A 690 -25.07 4.18 -4.85
CA LEU A 690 -26.05 4.40 -3.78
C LEU A 690 -26.86 5.67 -4.06
N ARG A 691 -26.19 6.79 -4.39
CA ARG A 691 -26.87 8.05 -4.73
C ARG A 691 -27.73 7.89 -5.99
N ASP A 692 -27.20 7.33 -7.07
CA ASP A 692 -27.93 7.11 -8.32
C ASP A 692 -29.19 6.23 -8.15
N LEU A 693 -29.12 5.19 -7.32
CA LEU A 693 -30.27 4.33 -7.00
C LEU A 693 -31.28 5.04 -6.08
N THR A 694 -30.82 5.90 -5.16
CA THR A 694 -31.72 6.72 -4.33
C THR A 694 -32.43 7.80 -5.15
N GLU A 695 -31.71 8.54 -6.01
CA GLU A 695 -32.23 9.58 -6.91
C GLU A 695 -33.28 9.02 -7.89
N ARG A 696 -33.20 7.74 -8.27
CA ARG A 696 -34.18 7.05 -9.13
C ARG A 696 -35.27 6.28 -8.37
N GLY A 697 -35.31 6.35 -7.03
CA GLY A 697 -36.28 5.61 -6.21
C GLY A 697 -36.13 4.09 -6.22
N LEU A 698 -34.96 3.58 -6.65
CA LEU A 698 -34.64 2.15 -6.76
C LEU A 698 -33.99 1.58 -5.49
N TRP A 699 -33.43 2.43 -4.62
CA TRP A 699 -32.76 1.98 -3.40
C TRP A 699 -33.75 1.48 -2.34
N SER A 700 -33.47 0.29 -1.81
CA SER A 700 -34.24 -0.35 -0.74
C SER A 700 -33.37 -1.39 -0.02
N GLU A 701 -33.78 -1.83 1.18
CA GLU A 701 -33.10 -2.94 1.85
C GLU A 701 -33.20 -4.25 1.02
N GLN A 702 -34.23 -4.42 0.17
CA GLN A 702 -34.28 -5.54 -0.79
C GLN A 702 -33.21 -5.38 -1.89
N MET A 703 -33.13 -4.22 -2.55
CA MET A 703 -32.11 -3.92 -3.56
C MET A 703 -30.69 -4.15 -3.03
N LYS A 704 -30.43 -3.71 -1.80
CA LYS A 704 -29.19 -3.96 -1.06
C LYS A 704 -28.91 -5.46 -0.88
N MET A 705 -29.90 -6.25 -0.46
CA MET A 705 -29.74 -7.71 -0.29
C MET A 705 -29.58 -8.45 -1.62
N GLU A 706 -30.23 -7.99 -2.70
CA GLU A 706 -30.02 -8.51 -4.06
C GLU A 706 -28.58 -8.22 -4.52
N ILE A 707 -28.06 -7.00 -4.34
CA ILE A 707 -26.65 -6.66 -4.65
C ILE A 707 -25.66 -7.47 -3.80
N ILE A 708 -25.95 -7.71 -2.52
CA ILE A 708 -25.13 -8.59 -1.64
C ILE A 708 -25.12 -10.03 -2.17
N ALA A 709 -26.29 -10.59 -2.49
CA ALA A 709 -26.42 -11.94 -3.06
C ALA A 709 -25.73 -12.08 -4.43
N LYS A 710 -25.63 -10.99 -5.20
CA LYS A 710 -24.85 -10.90 -6.45
C LYS A 710 -23.39 -10.44 -6.24
N HIS A 711 -22.89 -10.48 -5.01
CA HIS A 711 -21.50 -10.15 -4.63
C HIS A 711 -21.02 -8.77 -5.11
N GLY A 712 -21.91 -7.76 -5.12
CA GLY A 712 -21.63 -6.41 -5.58
C GLY A 712 -21.78 -6.16 -7.08
N SER A 713 -22.21 -7.16 -7.85
CA SER A 713 -22.69 -6.98 -9.22
C SER A 713 -24.07 -6.33 -9.24
N VAL A 714 -24.31 -5.48 -10.24
CA VAL A 714 -25.63 -4.92 -10.59
C VAL A 714 -26.21 -5.52 -11.88
N GLN A 715 -25.44 -6.32 -12.62
CA GLN A 715 -25.73 -6.69 -14.01
C GLN A 715 -27.00 -7.55 -14.13
N THR A 716 -27.20 -8.47 -13.20
CA THR A 716 -28.31 -9.45 -13.18
C THR A 716 -29.42 -9.07 -12.19
N ILE A 717 -29.68 -7.77 -12.05
CA ILE A 717 -30.79 -7.20 -11.27
C ILE A 717 -31.67 -6.39 -12.23
N ASP A 718 -32.87 -6.88 -12.57
CA ASP A 718 -33.64 -6.34 -13.69
C ASP A 718 -34.26 -4.96 -13.43
N ALA A 719 -34.47 -4.62 -12.15
CA ALA A 719 -34.91 -3.28 -11.74
C ALA A 719 -33.83 -2.19 -11.92
N ILE A 720 -32.57 -2.54 -12.20
CA ILE A 720 -31.51 -1.57 -12.50
C ILE A 720 -31.45 -1.37 -14.03
N PRO A 721 -31.63 -0.14 -14.54
CA PRO A 721 -31.59 0.15 -15.97
C PRO A 721 -30.18 0.00 -16.56
N LYS A 722 -30.11 -0.25 -17.88
CA LYS A 722 -28.86 -0.56 -18.59
C LYS A 722 -27.77 0.50 -18.40
N ASP A 723 -28.12 1.78 -18.39
CA ASP A 723 -27.13 2.87 -18.24
C ASP A 723 -26.39 2.80 -16.90
N LEU A 724 -27.06 2.39 -15.81
CA LEU A 724 -26.41 2.14 -14.52
C LEU A 724 -25.65 0.82 -14.51
N LYS A 725 -26.13 -0.22 -15.19
CA LYS A 725 -25.42 -1.50 -15.32
C LYS A 725 -24.08 -1.32 -16.03
N ASP A 726 -24.04 -0.61 -17.15
CA ASP A 726 -22.81 -0.32 -17.88
C ASP A 726 -21.88 0.63 -17.09
N LEU A 727 -22.42 1.63 -16.39
CA LEU A 727 -21.61 2.56 -15.58
C LEU A 727 -20.98 1.90 -14.34
N TYR A 728 -21.68 0.96 -13.70
CA TYR A 728 -21.26 0.31 -12.45
C TYR A 728 -20.82 -1.16 -12.63
N LYS A 729 -20.28 -1.52 -13.80
CA LYS A 729 -19.51 -2.76 -13.95
C LYS A 729 -18.35 -2.79 -12.95
N THR A 730 -18.21 -3.91 -12.25
CA THR A 730 -17.05 -4.18 -11.40
C THR A 730 -15.85 -4.59 -12.26
N VAL A 731 -14.64 -4.52 -11.70
CA VAL A 731 -13.40 -4.94 -12.39
C VAL A 731 -13.42 -6.38 -12.93
N TRP A 732 -14.28 -7.23 -12.36
CA TRP A 732 -14.49 -8.63 -12.77
C TRP A 732 -15.40 -8.79 -13.99
N GLU A 733 -16.14 -7.74 -14.34
CA GLU A 733 -17.10 -7.66 -15.44
C GLU A 733 -16.58 -6.77 -16.57
N ILE A 734 -15.45 -6.09 -16.34
CA ILE A 734 -14.70 -5.27 -17.29
C ILE A 734 -13.65 -6.14 -17.99
N SER A 735 -13.58 -6.04 -19.31
CA SER A 735 -12.58 -6.72 -20.13
C SER A 735 -11.17 -6.27 -19.76
N GLN A 736 -10.35 -7.20 -19.27
CA GLN A 736 -8.95 -6.92 -18.95
C GLN A 736 -8.14 -6.50 -20.20
N LYS A 737 -8.60 -6.85 -21.41
CA LYS A 737 -8.07 -6.32 -22.67
C LYS A 737 -8.18 -4.80 -22.72
N ARG A 738 -9.32 -4.23 -22.32
CA ARG A 738 -9.54 -2.77 -22.26
C ARG A 738 -8.70 -2.10 -21.16
N ILE A 739 -8.53 -2.76 -20.01
CA ILE A 739 -7.62 -2.29 -18.96
C ILE A 739 -6.18 -2.17 -19.49
N LEU A 740 -5.70 -3.19 -20.22
CA LEU A 740 -4.37 -3.21 -20.84
C LEU A 740 -4.23 -2.17 -21.96
N GLU A 741 -5.25 -1.99 -22.81
CA GLU A 741 -5.29 -0.92 -23.82
C GLU A 741 -5.13 0.46 -23.16
N MET A 742 -5.99 0.80 -22.21
CA MET A 742 -5.95 2.11 -21.52
C MET A 742 -4.63 2.31 -20.74
N ALA A 743 -4.01 1.23 -20.25
CA ALA A 743 -2.69 1.24 -19.63
C ALA A 743 -1.56 1.56 -20.61
N ALA A 744 -1.64 1.05 -21.85
CA ALA A 744 -0.69 1.36 -22.92
C ALA A 744 -0.88 2.79 -23.45
N ASP A 745 -2.14 3.24 -23.60
CA ASP A 745 -2.46 4.60 -24.04
C ASP A 745 -1.96 5.66 -23.06
N ARG A 746 -2.16 5.47 -21.75
CA ARG A 746 -1.55 6.35 -20.73
C ARG A 746 -0.04 6.16 -20.60
N GLY A 747 0.46 4.96 -20.92
CA GLY A 747 1.88 4.60 -20.86
C GLY A 747 2.76 5.50 -21.75
N ALA A 748 2.21 6.00 -22.86
CA ALA A 748 2.87 6.98 -23.73
C ALA A 748 3.21 8.31 -23.03
N TYR A 749 2.58 8.63 -21.90
CA TYR A 749 2.82 9.84 -21.11
C TYR A 749 3.44 9.55 -19.74
N ILE A 750 3.82 8.30 -19.45
CA ILE A 750 4.40 7.87 -18.18
C ILE A 750 5.86 7.48 -18.43
N ASP A 751 6.79 8.31 -17.97
CA ASP A 751 8.23 8.11 -18.16
C ASP A 751 8.80 7.03 -17.22
N GLN A 752 8.18 6.79 -16.07
CA GLN A 752 8.39 5.59 -15.23
C GLN A 752 7.50 4.43 -15.72
N SER A 753 6.77 3.75 -14.83
CA SER A 753 5.75 2.73 -15.13
C SER A 753 4.49 2.96 -14.27
N GLN A 754 3.60 1.96 -14.16
CA GLN A 754 2.33 2.03 -13.42
C GLN A 754 2.02 0.69 -12.73
N SER A 755 1.46 0.73 -11.52
CA SER A 755 1.11 -0.46 -10.73
C SER A 755 -0.16 -1.15 -11.24
N LEU A 756 -0.04 -1.96 -12.30
CA LEU A 756 -1.19 -2.52 -13.02
C LEU A 756 -1.63 -3.88 -12.45
N ASN A 757 -2.61 -3.90 -11.54
CA ASN A 757 -3.25 -5.15 -11.09
C ASN A 757 -4.17 -5.72 -12.18
N VAL A 758 -4.11 -7.04 -12.38
CA VAL A 758 -4.95 -7.76 -13.36
C VAL A 758 -5.95 -8.64 -12.63
N HIS A 759 -7.22 -8.58 -13.03
CA HIS A 759 -8.33 -9.23 -12.36
C HIS A 759 -8.98 -10.30 -13.26
N ILE A 760 -8.77 -11.57 -12.94
CA ILE A 760 -9.34 -12.70 -13.69
C ILE A 760 -10.08 -13.59 -12.69
N ALA A 761 -11.41 -13.51 -12.68
CA ALA A 761 -12.25 -14.23 -11.72
C ALA A 761 -11.96 -15.74 -11.68
N GLU A 762 -11.98 -16.37 -12.85
CA GLU A 762 -11.61 -17.78 -13.07
C GLU A 762 -10.34 -17.85 -13.93
N PRO A 763 -9.15 -17.93 -13.32
CA PRO A 763 -7.89 -18.00 -14.05
C PRO A 763 -7.75 -19.32 -14.81
N SER A 764 -7.02 -19.28 -15.92
CA SER A 764 -6.53 -20.48 -16.61
C SER A 764 -5.23 -20.17 -17.34
N MET A 765 -4.44 -21.21 -17.65
CA MET A 765 -3.19 -21.07 -18.41
C MET A 765 -3.39 -20.26 -19.70
N ALA A 766 -4.43 -20.55 -20.48
CA ALA A 766 -4.75 -19.83 -21.70
C ALA A 766 -5.14 -18.37 -21.46
N LYS A 767 -6.00 -18.07 -20.46
CA LYS A 767 -6.44 -16.71 -20.15
C LYS A 767 -5.28 -15.81 -19.67
N ILE A 768 -4.39 -16.34 -18.83
CA ILE A 768 -3.23 -15.57 -18.32
C ILE A 768 -2.15 -15.43 -19.39
N THR A 769 -1.94 -16.47 -20.21
CA THR A 769 -0.98 -16.41 -21.33
C THR A 769 -1.39 -15.34 -22.35
N SER A 770 -2.63 -15.35 -22.83
CA SER A 770 -3.10 -14.35 -23.79
C SER A 770 -3.08 -12.94 -23.21
N MET A 771 -3.41 -12.77 -21.93
CA MET A 771 -3.33 -11.51 -21.20
C MET A 771 -1.90 -10.95 -21.17
N HIS A 772 -0.91 -11.73 -20.71
CA HIS A 772 0.50 -11.28 -20.67
C HIS A 772 1.07 -11.00 -22.06
N PHE A 773 0.80 -11.87 -23.05
CA PHE A 773 1.26 -11.65 -24.42
C PHE A 773 0.61 -10.41 -25.06
N TYR A 774 -0.64 -10.10 -24.72
CA TYR A 774 -1.29 -8.87 -25.17
C TYR A 774 -0.69 -7.63 -24.51
N GLY A 775 -0.46 -7.66 -23.19
CA GLY A 775 0.22 -6.57 -22.47
C GLY A 775 1.64 -6.30 -22.97
N TRP A 776 2.41 -7.37 -23.23
CA TRP A 776 3.73 -7.28 -23.85
C TRP A 776 3.66 -6.67 -25.26
N LYS A 777 2.76 -7.16 -26.14
CA LYS A 777 2.63 -6.65 -27.52
C LYS A 777 2.07 -5.23 -27.63
N LEU A 778 1.35 -4.75 -26.61
CA LEU A 778 1.01 -3.33 -26.46
C LEU A 778 2.19 -2.45 -26.00
N GLY A 779 3.33 -3.05 -25.66
CA GLY A 779 4.53 -2.36 -25.22
C GLY A 779 4.52 -1.95 -23.74
N LEU A 780 3.67 -2.56 -22.89
CA LEU A 780 3.66 -2.22 -21.46
C LEU A 780 5.04 -2.41 -20.82
N LYS A 781 5.39 -1.54 -19.88
CA LYS A 781 6.57 -1.70 -19.01
C LYS A 781 6.30 -2.72 -17.91
N THR A 782 5.29 -2.45 -17.10
CA THR A 782 4.70 -3.42 -16.16
C THR A 782 3.50 -4.06 -16.84
N GLY A 783 3.59 -5.36 -17.13
CA GLY A 783 2.46 -6.15 -17.65
C GLY A 783 1.47 -6.54 -16.54
N MET A 784 1.99 -6.83 -15.35
CA MET A 784 1.19 -7.20 -14.19
C MET A 784 1.93 -6.87 -12.89
N TYR A 785 1.24 -6.18 -11.98
CA TYR A 785 1.58 -6.11 -10.56
C TYR A 785 1.07 -7.40 -9.90
N TYR A 786 -0.06 -7.38 -9.17
CA TYR A 786 -0.70 -8.63 -8.73
C TYR A 786 -1.65 -9.20 -9.77
N LEU A 787 -1.71 -10.54 -9.84
CA LEU A 787 -2.92 -11.24 -10.29
C LEU A 787 -3.93 -11.27 -9.14
N ARG A 788 -5.18 -10.93 -9.43
CA ARG A 788 -6.33 -11.03 -8.52
C ARG A 788 -7.33 -12.02 -9.09
N THR A 789 -7.76 -12.98 -8.28
CA THR A 789 -8.65 -14.08 -8.64
C THR A 789 -9.86 -14.13 -7.70
N LYS A 790 -10.92 -14.87 -8.07
CA LYS A 790 -12.00 -15.22 -7.13
C LYS A 790 -11.81 -16.67 -6.64
N PRO A 791 -12.17 -16.98 -5.38
CA PRO A 791 -12.18 -18.37 -4.91
C PRO A 791 -13.14 -19.25 -5.73
N ALA A 792 -12.71 -20.46 -6.09
CA ALA A 792 -13.52 -21.40 -6.88
C ALA A 792 -14.81 -21.88 -6.16
N ALA A 793 -14.87 -21.75 -4.83
CA ALA A 793 -16.08 -21.96 -4.04
C ALA A 793 -16.46 -20.67 -3.30
N ASN A 794 -17.68 -20.19 -3.53
CA ASN A 794 -18.22 -19.04 -2.80
C ASN A 794 -18.53 -19.43 -1.34
N ALA A 795 -18.02 -18.65 -0.39
CA ALA A 795 -18.41 -18.77 1.01
C ALA A 795 -19.93 -18.57 1.17
N ILE A 796 -20.57 -19.39 2.01
CA ILE A 796 -22.02 -19.32 2.24
C ILE A 796 -22.33 -17.98 2.92
N GLN A 797 -23.09 -17.12 2.24
CA GLN A 797 -23.56 -15.86 2.81
C GLN A 797 -24.65 -16.12 3.87
N PHE A 798 -24.26 -16.10 5.15
CA PHE A 798 -25.17 -16.24 6.29
C PHE A 798 -26.08 -15.01 6.50
N THR A 799 -25.74 -13.86 5.89
CA THR A 799 -26.45 -12.58 6.03
C THR A 799 -27.69 -12.44 5.14
N VAL A 800 -27.92 -13.36 4.20
CA VAL A 800 -29.01 -13.28 3.23
C VAL A 800 -30.13 -14.25 3.59
N ASP A 801 -31.29 -13.70 3.97
CA ASP A 801 -32.53 -14.46 4.14
C ASP A 801 -33.03 -14.95 2.77
N LYS A 802 -32.62 -16.17 2.43
CA LYS A 802 -32.95 -16.83 1.14
C LYS A 802 -34.45 -16.98 0.93
N THR A 803 -35.26 -17.06 1.98
CA THR A 803 -36.72 -17.27 1.84
C THR A 803 -37.38 -16.09 1.12
N LYS A 804 -36.94 -14.85 1.44
CA LYS A 804 -37.45 -13.62 0.82
C LYS A 804 -37.02 -13.44 -0.63
N LEU A 805 -35.85 -13.94 -1.01
CA LEU A 805 -35.41 -13.95 -2.41
C LEU A 805 -36.14 -15.02 -3.23
N ILE A 806 -36.32 -16.22 -2.67
CA ILE A 806 -36.98 -17.35 -3.34
C ILE A 806 -38.46 -17.03 -3.63
N ALA A 807 -39.17 -16.40 -2.69
CA ALA A 807 -40.60 -16.08 -2.82
C ALA A 807 -40.95 -15.28 -4.10
N LYS A 808 -40.03 -14.43 -4.58
CA LYS A 808 -40.19 -13.68 -5.84
C LYS A 808 -39.98 -14.60 -7.06
N SER A 809 -38.90 -15.38 -7.07
CA SER A 809 -38.62 -16.33 -8.16
C SER A 809 -39.72 -17.36 -8.38
N THR A 810 -40.43 -17.78 -7.32
CA THR A 810 -41.58 -18.69 -7.42
C THR A 810 -42.83 -18.03 -8.01
N ALA A 811 -42.94 -16.70 -8.01
CA ALA A 811 -44.01 -15.99 -8.71
C ALA A 811 -43.72 -15.88 -10.21
N ASP A 812 -42.47 -15.57 -10.59
CA ASP A 812 -42.07 -15.38 -11.99
C ASP A 812 -42.01 -16.72 -12.77
N VAL A 813 -41.57 -17.80 -12.13
CA VAL A 813 -41.51 -19.15 -12.75
C VAL A 813 -42.90 -19.76 -13.01
N ALA A 814 -43.95 -19.28 -12.33
CA ALA A 814 -45.32 -19.74 -12.58
C ALA A 814 -45.91 -19.24 -13.92
N ALA A 815 -45.23 -18.30 -14.61
CA ALA A 815 -45.78 -17.58 -15.77
C ALA A 815 -45.40 -18.14 -17.15
N ASN A 816 -44.36 -19.00 -17.27
CA ASN A 816 -43.88 -19.48 -18.57
C ASN A 816 -43.57 -20.99 -18.57
N GLY A 817 -44.13 -21.72 -19.55
CA GLY A 817 -44.09 -23.18 -19.63
C GLY A 817 -42.82 -23.78 -20.25
N VAL A 818 -42.66 -25.10 -20.07
CA VAL A 818 -41.46 -25.88 -20.41
C VAL A 818 -41.50 -26.42 -21.85
N ASN A 819 -40.34 -26.42 -22.52
CA ASN A 819 -39.94 -27.41 -23.54
C ASN A 819 -38.41 -27.52 -23.55
N GLY A 820 -37.85 -28.66 -23.99
CA GLY A 820 -36.40 -28.90 -23.98
C GLY A 820 -35.93 -30.00 -24.93
N SER A 821 -34.63 -30.07 -25.21
CA SER A 821 -34.06 -31.02 -26.17
C SER A 821 -32.54 -31.21 -26.05
N GLY A 822 -32.09 -32.48 -26.09
CA GLY A 822 -30.86 -32.92 -26.76
C GLY A 822 -29.49 -32.47 -26.24
N ASP A 823 -28.79 -33.36 -25.52
CA ASP A 823 -27.38 -33.18 -25.11
C ASP A 823 -26.38 -33.68 -26.18
N LYS A 824 -25.15 -33.15 -26.17
CA LYS A 824 -24.02 -33.58 -27.02
C LYS A 824 -22.67 -33.48 -26.27
N PRO A 825 -21.75 -34.46 -26.43
CA PRO A 825 -20.49 -34.50 -25.69
C PRO A 825 -19.50 -33.40 -26.08
N LYS A 826 -18.64 -33.02 -25.13
CA LYS A 826 -17.60 -31.99 -25.29
C LYS A 826 -16.28 -32.57 -25.84
N PRO A 827 -15.52 -31.80 -26.65
CA PRO A 827 -14.19 -32.18 -27.12
C PRO A 827 -13.13 -32.09 -26.02
N THR A 828 -11.95 -32.65 -26.28
CA THR A 828 -10.80 -32.75 -25.37
C THR A 828 -9.86 -31.54 -25.42
N ALA A 829 -8.95 -31.44 -24.45
CA ALA A 829 -8.11 -30.26 -24.25
C ALA A 829 -7.15 -29.97 -25.43
N GLU A 830 -6.68 -30.99 -26.14
CA GLU A 830 -5.77 -30.85 -27.28
C GLU A 830 -6.51 -30.35 -28.54
N GLU A 831 -7.75 -30.80 -28.74
CA GLU A 831 -8.63 -30.39 -29.86
C GLU A 831 -9.03 -28.91 -29.74
N VAL A 832 -9.25 -28.42 -28.52
CA VAL A 832 -9.51 -26.99 -28.25
C VAL A 832 -8.32 -26.11 -28.61
N MET A 833 -7.08 -26.61 -28.48
CA MET A 833 -5.86 -25.84 -28.74
C MET A 833 -5.66 -25.59 -30.24
N LEU A 834 -5.92 -26.56 -31.12
CA LEU A 834 -5.86 -26.36 -32.57
C LEU A 834 -6.85 -25.28 -33.05
N CYS A 835 -8.07 -25.29 -32.50
CA CYS A 835 -9.11 -24.31 -32.86
C CYS A 835 -8.66 -22.86 -32.59
N SER A 836 -7.97 -22.64 -31.45
CA SER A 836 -7.48 -21.31 -31.04
C SER A 836 -6.33 -20.74 -31.88
N LEU A 837 -5.70 -21.56 -32.74
CA LEU A 837 -4.60 -21.14 -33.62
C LEU A 837 -5.05 -20.82 -35.05
N GLN A 838 -6.25 -21.26 -35.46
CA GLN A 838 -6.69 -21.19 -36.86
C GLN A 838 -7.82 -20.18 -37.14
N ASN A 839 -8.65 -19.83 -36.16
CA ASN A 839 -9.68 -18.78 -36.30
C ASN A 839 -9.39 -17.60 -35.35
N LYS A 840 -9.07 -16.42 -35.90
CA LYS A 840 -8.46 -15.32 -35.15
C LYS A 840 -9.40 -14.39 -34.38
N ASP A 841 -10.68 -14.30 -34.75
CA ASP A 841 -11.49 -13.12 -34.36
C ASP A 841 -12.84 -13.39 -33.64
N GLU A 842 -13.44 -14.59 -33.68
CA GLU A 842 -14.82 -14.80 -33.15
C GLU A 842 -15.03 -15.87 -32.06
N CYS A 843 -14.13 -16.84 -31.86
CA CYS A 843 -14.35 -17.88 -30.85
C CYS A 843 -13.86 -17.49 -29.44
N LEU A 844 -14.76 -17.59 -28.44
CA LEU A 844 -14.52 -17.45 -26.99
C LEU A 844 -14.42 -16.02 -26.40
N ILE A 845 -15.22 -15.07 -26.91
CA ILE A 845 -15.73 -13.95 -26.10
C ILE A 845 -17.26 -13.92 -26.25
N ASN A 846 -17.98 -13.76 -25.13
CA ASN A 846 -19.44 -13.84 -24.98
C ASN A 846 -20.06 -15.26 -25.09
N THR A 847 -20.19 -15.93 -23.94
CA THR A 847 -21.39 -16.72 -23.64
C THR A 847 -22.14 -16.02 -22.51
N VAL A 848 -23.38 -15.61 -22.79
CA VAL A 848 -24.30 -15.10 -21.76
C VAL A 848 -24.76 -16.27 -20.89
N VAL A 849 -24.85 -16.06 -19.58
CA VAL A 849 -25.28 -17.09 -18.64
C VAL A 849 -26.81 -17.10 -18.55
N ASP A 850 -27.45 -17.89 -19.41
CA ASP A 850 -28.83 -18.33 -19.17
C ASP A 850 -28.84 -19.30 -17.99
N GLY A 851 -29.35 -18.84 -16.86
CA GLY A 851 -29.33 -19.58 -15.60
C GLY A 851 -30.58 -20.44 -15.40
N ASN A 852 -30.51 -21.72 -15.74
CA ASN A 852 -31.47 -22.70 -15.22
C ASN A 852 -30.88 -24.12 -15.08
N HIS A 853 -31.62 -24.98 -14.37
CA HIS A 853 -31.27 -26.34 -13.92
C HIS A 853 -30.40 -26.45 -12.66
N ARG A 854 -31.05 -26.86 -11.55
CA ARG A 854 -30.40 -27.31 -10.31
C ARG A 854 -31.26 -28.35 -9.56
N SER A 855 -31.36 -29.55 -10.10
CA SER A 855 -31.99 -30.72 -9.46
C SER A 855 -31.41 -32.01 -10.03
N VAL A 856 -31.44 -33.09 -9.24
CA VAL A 856 -30.75 -34.39 -9.46
C VAL A 856 -29.23 -34.32 -9.24
N LEU A 857 -28.80 -34.64 -8.02
CA LEU A 857 -27.40 -34.94 -7.68
C LEU A 857 -27.32 -35.88 -6.46
N GLU A 858 -28.11 -36.95 -6.48
CA GLU A 858 -28.24 -37.89 -5.35
C GLU A 858 -28.57 -39.32 -5.83
N SER A 859 -27.86 -39.80 -6.87
CA SER A 859 -28.07 -41.13 -7.47
C SER A 859 -26.80 -41.81 -8.03
N ASP A 860 -25.92 -41.11 -8.75
CA ASP A 860 -24.99 -41.76 -9.70
C ASP A 860 -23.51 -41.88 -9.28
N ILE A 861 -23.14 -41.54 -8.05
CA ILE A 861 -21.75 -41.74 -7.54
C ILE A 861 -21.61 -43.14 -6.93
N SER A 862 -21.80 -44.18 -7.75
CA SER A 862 -21.63 -45.59 -7.34
C SER A 862 -20.99 -46.50 -8.39
N GLU A 863 -21.33 -46.35 -9.69
CA GLU A 863 -20.91 -47.33 -10.71
C GLU A 863 -19.62 -47.00 -11.47
N GLN A 864 -19.35 -45.73 -11.82
CA GLN A 864 -18.24 -45.43 -12.75
C GLN A 864 -16.82 -45.61 -12.18
N ILE A 865 -16.64 -45.65 -10.86
CA ILE A 865 -15.34 -45.90 -10.22
C ILE A 865 -14.91 -47.38 -10.37
N ARG A 866 -15.82 -48.30 -10.72
CA ARG A 866 -15.57 -49.75 -10.71
C ARG A 866 -14.90 -50.31 -11.98
N HIS A 867 -14.68 -49.51 -13.03
CA HIS A 867 -14.42 -50.05 -14.39
C HIS A 867 -13.12 -49.63 -15.12
N ARG A 868 -12.20 -48.88 -14.50
CA ARG A 868 -10.89 -48.53 -15.10
C ARG A 868 -9.69 -48.64 -14.14
N LEU A 869 -9.37 -49.87 -13.74
CA LEU A 869 -8.07 -50.21 -13.14
C LEU A 869 -7.70 -51.68 -13.40
N LEU A 870 -6.41 -51.95 -13.65
CA LEU A 870 -5.72 -53.25 -13.73
C LEU A 870 -5.95 -54.18 -14.95
N VAL A 871 -5.13 -53.95 -15.99
CA VAL A 871 -4.66 -54.91 -17.02
C VAL A 871 -3.28 -54.38 -17.48
N VAL A 872 -2.12 -55.06 -17.46
CA VAL A 872 -1.68 -56.44 -17.07
C VAL A 872 -0.48 -56.34 -16.09
N TYR A 873 -0.20 -57.39 -15.31
CA TYR A 873 1.12 -57.64 -14.70
C TYR A 873 1.39 -59.17 -14.65
N PRO A 874 2.62 -59.64 -14.94
CA PRO A 874 3.18 -60.91 -14.44
C PRO A 874 4.11 -60.64 -13.22
N THR A 875 4.32 -61.53 -12.24
CA THR A 875 3.87 -62.93 -12.04
C THR A 875 4.04 -63.36 -10.57
N TYR A 876 3.16 -64.24 -10.06
CA TYR A 876 3.25 -65.06 -8.80
C TYR A 876 3.47 -64.36 -7.44
N GLY A 877 2.84 -64.77 -6.32
CA GLY A 877 1.73 -65.73 -6.14
C GLY A 877 1.48 -66.16 -4.68
N PHE A 878 0.20 -66.24 -4.27
CA PHE A 878 -0.37 -66.79 -3.00
C PHE A 878 -0.02 -66.11 -1.65
N GLY A 879 -0.95 -65.95 -0.70
CA GLY A 879 -2.42 -66.09 -0.79
C GLY A 879 -3.21 -66.09 0.55
N GLN A 880 -4.41 -65.49 0.55
CA GLN A 880 -5.53 -65.57 1.53
C GLN A 880 -5.27 -65.17 3.01
N GLN A 881 -6.26 -64.77 3.83
CA GLN A 881 -7.73 -64.78 3.71
C GLN A 881 -8.39 -63.54 4.39
N HIS A 882 -9.68 -63.27 4.15
CA HIS A 882 -10.40 -62.05 4.58
C HIS A 882 -11.04 -62.10 5.97
N ARG A 883 -11.21 -60.91 6.59
CA ARG A 883 -12.49 -60.41 7.14
C ARG A 883 -12.49 -58.86 7.19
N TYR A 884 -13.68 -58.27 7.09
CA TYR A 884 -13.98 -56.83 7.22
C TYR A 884 -15.10 -56.67 8.26
N VAL A 885 -15.12 -55.54 8.98
CA VAL A 885 -16.32 -54.73 9.36
C VAL A 885 -15.87 -53.56 10.25
N ASP A 886 -16.27 -52.36 9.81
CA ASP A 886 -16.54 -51.07 10.48
C ASP A 886 -15.97 -50.74 11.88
N CYS A 887 -15.39 -49.54 12.01
CA CYS A 887 -15.99 -48.45 12.81
C CYS A 887 -15.29 -47.09 12.62
N LEU A 888 -15.88 -46.04 13.21
CA LEU A 888 -15.38 -44.65 13.24
C LEU A 888 -14.18 -44.49 14.20
N ASP A 889 -13.28 -43.54 13.88
CA ASP A 889 -12.80 -42.46 14.79
C ASP A 889 -11.45 -41.86 14.34
N PHE A 890 -11.48 -40.77 13.57
CA PHE A 890 -10.27 -40.15 13.02
C PHE A 890 -9.58 -39.12 13.94
N VAL A 891 -9.84 -39.17 15.26
CA VAL A 891 -9.23 -38.27 16.26
C VAL A 891 -8.02 -38.93 16.97
N ALA A 892 -7.93 -40.26 16.99
CA ALA A 892 -6.92 -40.99 17.75
C ALA A 892 -5.48 -40.94 17.16
N LEU A 893 -5.32 -40.65 15.87
CA LEU A 893 -4.04 -40.82 15.16
C LEU A 893 -2.99 -39.72 15.41
N HIS A 894 -3.36 -38.54 15.93
CA HIS A 894 -2.40 -37.46 16.17
C HIS A 894 -1.64 -37.54 17.50
N LEU A 895 -2.22 -38.18 18.53
CA LEU A 895 -1.57 -38.31 19.85
C LEU A 895 -0.56 -39.49 19.90
N LEU A 896 -0.84 -40.58 19.19
CA LEU A 896 0.01 -41.78 19.19
C LEU A 896 1.34 -41.63 18.44
N HIS A 897 1.49 -40.61 17.57
CA HIS A 897 2.76 -40.36 16.87
C HIS A 897 3.77 -39.61 17.76
N LEU A 898 3.30 -38.69 18.61
CA LEU A 898 4.16 -37.90 19.51
C LEU A 898 4.77 -38.73 20.64
N MET A 899 4.05 -39.73 21.18
CA MET A 899 4.61 -40.61 22.22
C MET A 899 5.64 -41.61 21.71
N ARG A 900 5.67 -41.91 20.40
CA ARG A 900 6.47 -43.03 19.86
C ARG A 900 7.95 -42.69 19.63
N ASN A 901 8.29 -41.41 19.49
CA ASN A 901 9.68 -40.95 19.32
C ASN A 901 10.41 -40.66 20.64
N TRP A 902 9.77 -40.83 21.80
CA TRP A 902 10.36 -40.50 23.12
C TRP A 902 10.75 -41.71 23.98
N MET A 903 10.38 -42.94 23.58
CA MET A 903 10.69 -44.17 24.34
C MET A 903 11.08 -45.37 23.45
N SER A 904 12.22 -45.28 22.76
CA SER A 904 12.84 -46.44 22.08
C SER A 904 14.36 -46.42 21.96
N ASN A 905 15.09 -45.69 22.83
CA ASN A 905 16.55 -45.56 22.73
C ASN A 905 17.32 -45.82 24.05
N THR A 906 16.99 -46.91 24.76
CA THR A 906 17.82 -47.48 25.83
C THR A 906 17.65 -49.00 25.95
N GLN A 907 18.77 -49.70 26.25
CA GLN A 907 18.93 -51.15 26.51
C GLN A 907 18.91 -52.03 25.24
N THR A 908 20.03 -52.65 24.83
CA THR A 908 20.66 -53.75 25.59
C THR A 908 22.11 -54.00 25.16
N LEU A 909 23.07 -53.96 26.11
CA LEU A 909 24.17 -54.95 26.24
C LEU A 909 25.04 -54.64 27.47
N HIS A 910 24.66 -55.20 28.61
CA HIS A 910 25.33 -55.00 29.90
C HIS A 910 26.32 -56.14 30.18
N LYS A 911 27.58 -56.06 29.71
CA LYS A 911 28.71 -56.89 30.21
C LYS A 911 30.09 -56.51 29.62
N PHE A 912 30.74 -55.52 30.24
CA PHE A 912 32.17 -55.61 30.58
C PHE A 912 32.35 -54.88 31.92
N MET A 913 32.88 -55.58 32.92
CA MET A 913 32.90 -55.08 34.31
C MET A 913 34.33 -54.82 34.78
N SER A 914 34.61 -53.63 35.32
CA SER A 914 35.70 -53.43 36.30
C SER A 914 35.60 -52.06 36.99
N GLY A 915 34.77 -51.98 38.05
CA GLY A 915 34.92 -51.07 39.19
C GLY A 915 34.70 -49.56 39.00
N GLU A 916 34.52 -48.79 40.08
CA GLU A 916 34.20 -49.17 41.47
C GLU A 916 33.65 -47.96 42.26
N ARG A 917 32.56 -48.15 43.03
CA ARG A 917 32.14 -47.34 44.22
C ARG A 917 31.83 -45.84 43.98
N GLU A 918 31.17 -45.06 44.84
CA GLU A 918 30.13 -45.17 45.89
C GLU A 918 29.50 -43.73 45.98
N ARG A 919 28.31 -43.41 46.51
CA ARG A 919 27.39 -44.12 47.42
C ARG A 919 25.92 -43.59 47.32
N GLU A 920 25.03 -44.34 47.96
CA GLU A 920 23.75 -44.06 48.67
C GLU A 920 23.28 -42.62 49.00
N ARG A 921 22.00 -42.33 49.39
CA ARG A 921 20.65 -42.97 49.32
C ARG A 921 19.57 -41.97 49.83
N GLY A 922 18.28 -42.23 49.57
CA GLY A 922 17.10 -41.62 50.25
C GLY A 922 16.17 -40.87 49.27
N LEU A 923 14.85 -41.10 49.10
CA LEU A 923 13.73 -41.54 49.96
C LEU A 923 13.31 -40.49 51.02
N SER A 924 12.02 -40.13 51.19
CA SER A 924 10.80 -40.47 50.43
C SER A 924 9.59 -39.54 50.73
N ARG A 925 8.57 -39.62 49.87
CA ARG A 925 7.09 -39.57 50.07
C ARG A 925 6.54 -39.38 51.52
N HIS A 926 5.36 -38.81 51.79
CA HIS A 926 4.04 -39.08 51.13
C HIS A 926 2.92 -38.06 51.51
N THR A 927 1.99 -37.77 50.57
CA THR A 927 0.52 -37.47 50.72
C THR A 927 -0.06 -36.45 51.72
N GLY A 928 -1.07 -35.65 51.29
CA GLY A 928 -1.98 -34.92 52.19
C GLY A 928 -3.04 -33.96 51.59
N VAL A 929 -4.03 -34.48 50.84
CA VAL A 929 -5.44 -34.00 50.60
C VAL A 929 -5.87 -32.55 50.95
N GLY A 930 -6.63 -31.86 50.07
CA GLY A 930 -7.52 -30.76 50.49
C GLY A 930 -7.97 -29.72 49.42
N ASP A 931 -9.13 -29.97 48.81
CA ASP A 931 -10.19 -29.07 48.28
C ASP A 931 -9.95 -27.57 47.92
N ASP A 932 -10.16 -27.29 46.62
CA ASP A 932 -11.01 -26.25 45.98
C ASP A 932 -10.80 -24.70 46.09
N HIS A 933 -11.27 -24.05 45.01
CA HIS A 933 -11.65 -22.63 44.82
C HIS A 933 -10.59 -21.48 44.69
N LEU A 934 -10.37 -21.09 43.43
CA LEU A 934 -10.57 -19.72 42.90
C LEU A 934 -10.14 -18.47 43.73
N ILE A 935 -9.04 -17.82 43.35
CA ILE A 935 -9.04 -16.50 42.64
C ILE A 935 -7.62 -16.02 42.25
N ASP A 936 -7.56 -15.25 41.16
CA ASP A 936 -6.40 -14.59 40.54
C ASP A 936 -5.56 -13.70 41.49
N VAL A 937 -4.23 -13.85 41.47
CA VAL A 937 -3.25 -12.92 42.06
C VAL A 937 -2.01 -12.81 41.16
N ARG A 938 -1.87 -11.67 40.47
CA ARG A 938 -0.57 -11.15 40.00
C ARG A 938 0.36 -10.91 41.19
N LEU A 939 1.68 -11.11 41.02
CA LEU A 939 2.70 -10.08 41.32
C LEU A 939 4.14 -10.48 40.93
N LEU A 940 5.01 -9.48 41.04
CA LEU A 940 6.46 -9.39 40.83
C LEU A 940 7.31 -10.60 41.27
N TYR A 941 8.50 -10.73 40.65
CA TYR A 941 9.71 -11.11 41.37
C TYR A 941 10.93 -10.32 40.88
N GLU A 942 11.70 -9.77 41.82
CA GLU A 942 13.02 -9.15 41.57
C GLU A 942 14.16 -10.05 42.04
N SER A 943 15.33 -9.84 41.43
CA SER A 943 16.68 -10.10 41.95
C SER A 943 17.01 -11.46 42.61
N GLY A 944 17.96 -12.17 42.01
CA GLY A 944 18.91 -13.00 42.76
C GLY A 944 20.20 -12.22 43.00
N ARG A 945 20.57 -12.01 44.27
CA ARG A 945 21.92 -11.57 44.68
C ARG A 945 22.43 -12.50 45.77
N VAL A 946 23.67 -12.96 45.62
CA VAL A 946 24.45 -13.59 46.70
C VAL A 946 25.46 -12.55 47.19
N GLN A 947 25.65 -12.48 48.51
CA GLN A 947 26.56 -11.54 49.16
C GLN A 947 27.98 -12.11 49.28
N THR A 948 28.96 -11.22 49.43
CA THR A 948 30.04 -11.41 50.40
C THR A 948 30.31 -10.11 51.16
N GLU A 949 30.78 -10.28 52.39
CA GLU A 949 31.21 -9.30 53.39
C GLU A 949 32.50 -8.55 52.95
N GLN A 950 33.03 -7.48 53.56
CA GLN A 950 32.73 -6.61 54.72
C GLN A 950 33.54 -5.27 54.52
N SER A 951 33.59 -4.20 55.33
CA SER A 951 33.01 -3.83 56.65
C SER A 951 32.90 -2.28 56.83
N MET A 952 32.60 -1.87 58.07
CA MET A 952 32.60 -0.56 58.75
C MET A 952 33.39 0.66 58.17
N GLY A 953 32.68 1.78 58.03
CA GLY A 953 32.77 2.90 59.01
C GLY A 953 33.80 4.03 58.81
N GLY A 954 33.36 5.28 59.02
CA GLY A 954 34.23 6.47 59.13
C GLY A 954 33.51 7.78 58.74
N GLN A 955 33.50 8.78 59.62
CA GLN A 955 32.89 10.10 59.38
C GLN A 955 33.94 11.23 59.34
N HIS A 956 33.46 12.41 58.95
CA HIS A 956 33.98 13.76 59.20
C HIS A 956 35.02 14.38 58.24
N ALA A 957 34.65 15.59 57.82
CA ALA A 957 35.50 16.66 57.28
C ALA A 957 36.21 17.41 58.45
N PRO A 958 36.99 18.51 58.30
CA PRO A 958 36.59 19.73 57.57
C PRO A 958 37.73 20.55 56.90
N LEU A 959 37.37 21.73 56.34
CA LEU A 959 38.12 23.03 56.31
C LEU A 959 39.64 23.04 55.96
N SER A 960 40.20 23.97 55.16
CA SER A 960 39.71 25.27 54.63
C SER A 960 40.77 25.96 53.72
N PHE A 961 40.43 27.18 53.23
CA PHE A 961 41.31 28.27 52.75
C PHE A 961 41.88 28.30 51.31
N ASN A 962 41.29 29.23 50.54
CA ASN A 962 41.91 30.34 49.79
C ASN A 962 42.76 30.16 48.51
N THR A 963 42.37 30.98 47.52
CA THR A 963 43.19 31.77 46.55
C THR A 963 44.08 31.08 45.52
N SER A 964 44.37 31.66 44.34
CA SER A 964 43.60 32.52 43.40
C SER A 964 44.53 32.91 42.24
N ALA A 965 44.07 32.86 40.98
CA ALA A 965 44.78 33.33 39.78
C ALA A 965 46.16 32.66 39.51
N ALA A 966 46.78 32.69 38.33
CA ALA A 966 46.45 32.73 36.91
C ALA A 966 47.79 33.00 36.18
N ASP A 967 47.84 32.71 34.88
CA ASP A 967 48.73 33.32 33.87
C ASP A 967 50.27 33.11 33.94
N THR A 968 50.69 32.11 33.16
CA THR A 968 51.74 32.16 32.11
C THR A 968 53.15 32.69 32.41
N ASN A 969 54.18 31.88 32.07
CA ASN A 969 55.34 32.38 31.33
C ASN A 969 56.08 31.27 30.53
N VAL A 970 57.13 31.64 29.78
CA VAL A 970 57.60 30.93 28.56
C VAL A 970 59.09 30.52 28.58
N CYS A 971 59.39 29.43 27.85
CA CYS A 971 60.69 29.01 27.25
C CYS A 971 61.73 28.10 28.00
N THR A 972 62.04 26.99 27.29
CA THR A 972 63.36 26.33 27.06
C THR A 972 64.18 25.66 28.17
N SER A 973 64.24 24.32 28.12
CA SER A 973 65.38 23.38 28.38
C SER A 973 64.84 21.98 28.74
N SER A 974 65.63 20.91 28.86
CA SER A 974 66.33 20.12 27.84
C SER A 974 66.90 18.85 28.51
N THR A 975 66.66 17.67 27.92
CA THR A 975 67.43 16.40 28.04
C THR A 975 67.42 15.51 29.30
N MET A 976 67.78 14.22 29.06
CA MET A 976 67.88 13.04 29.95
C MET A 976 66.54 12.38 30.38
N SER A 977 66.33 11.05 30.34
CA SER A 977 67.10 9.86 29.86
C SER A 977 66.16 8.61 29.91
N SER A 978 66.41 7.39 29.41
CA SER A 978 67.45 6.74 28.55
C SER A 978 66.92 5.34 28.12
N THR A 979 66.86 4.97 26.83
CA THR A 979 67.86 4.18 26.05
C THR A 979 67.89 2.66 26.27
N ILE A 980 67.62 1.89 25.19
CA ILE A 980 68.29 0.66 24.66
C ILE A 980 67.46 0.25 23.40
N MET A 981 67.95 0.33 22.15
CA MET A 981 68.86 -0.59 21.40
C MET A 981 68.35 -2.04 21.25
N ALA A 982 68.51 -2.77 20.13
CA ALA A 982 68.80 -2.48 18.70
C ALA A 982 68.50 -3.79 17.90
N ILE A 983 68.28 -3.80 16.57
CA ILE A 983 69.30 -4.12 15.52
C ILE A 983 68.61 -4.12 14.12
N ARG A 984 69.40 -4.04 13.03
CA ARG A 984 69.07 -3.96 11.58
C ARG A 984 70.11 -4.87 10.83
N PRO A 985 70.25 -4.92 9.47
CA PRO A 985 69.42 -4.51 8.31
C PRO A 985 69.13 -5.78 7.43
N PRO A 986 69.05 -5.81 6.07
CA PRO A 986 69.00 -4.77 5.00
C PRO A 986 67.77 -4.97 4.04
N THR A 987 67.60 -4.32 2.88
CA THR A 987 68.47 -3.43 2.07
C THR A 987 67.68 -2.24 1.43
N SER A 988 68.08 -1.81 0.23
CA SER A 988 67.68 -0.67 -0.61
C SER A 988 67.56 -1.16 -2.09
N PRO A 989 67.18 -0.36 -3.13
CA PRO A 989 67.21 1.13 -3.18
C PRO A 989 66.13 1.91 -4.00
N THR A 990 65.94 3.20 -3.65
CA THR A 990 65.68 4.41 -4.51
C THR A 990 64.46 4.47 -5.47
N THR A 991 63.77 5.60 -5.78
CA THR A 991 63.75 7.05 -5.40
C THR A 991 62.49 7.66 -6.09
N VAL A 992 61.48 8.33 -5.49
CA VAL A 992 61.40 9.68 -4.85
C VAL A 992 61.58 10.83 -5.88
N ILE A 993 60.77 11.90 -6.05
CA ILE A 993 59.66 12.60 -5.33
C ILE A 993 58.35 12.51 -6.23
N GLY A 994 57.16 13.14 -6.15
CA GLY A 994 56.48 14.22 -5.38
C GLY A 994 56.48 15.61 -6.06
N GLY A 995 55.45 16.48 -6.03
CA GLY A 995 54.08 16.44 -5.47
C GLY A 995 53.37 17.83 -5.44
N LEU A 996 52.05 17.87 -5.16
CA LEU A 996 51.20 19.00 -4.65
C LEU A 996 50.80 20.25 -5.53
N PHE A 997 49.48 20.44 -5.64
CA PHE A 997 48.64 21.65 -5.44
C PHE A 997 48.36 22.79 -6.48
N LEU A 998 47.10 23.24 -6.41
CA LEU A 998 46.51 24.60 -6.56
C LEU A 998 46.55 25.36 -7.93
N ALA A 999 45.49 25.11 -8.71
CA ALA A 999 44.39 26.05 -9.01
C ALA A 999 44.53 27.29 -9.96
N ALA A 1000 43.39 27.49 -10.64
CA ALA A 1000 42.74 28.77 -10.99
C ALA A 1000 43.06 29.51 -12.31
N CYS A 1001 41.96 29.66 -13.09
CA CYS A 1001 41.56 30.82 -13.89
C CYS A 1001 42.14 31.10 -15.30
N VAL A 1002 41.18 31.21 -16.23
CA VAL A 1002 41.15 32.05 -17.45
C VAL A 1002 42.12 31.71 -18.59
N GLY A 1003 41.55 31.33 -19.74
CA GLY A 1003 42.25 31.17 -21.02
C GLY A 1003 41.29 30.91 -22.18
N MET A 1004 40.83 31.97 -22.86
CA MET A 1004 40.08 31.83 -24.13
C MET A 1004 41.06 31.46 -25.26
N GLY A 1005 40.70 30.53 -26.15
CA GLY A 1005 41.68 30.02 -27.13
C GLY A 1005 41.14 29.15 -28.26
N SER A 1006 39.88 29.30 -28.69
CA SER A 1006 39.35 28.58 -29.85
C SER A 1006 39.67 29.31 -31.16
N ARG A 1007 40.18 28.56 -32.17
CA ARG A 1007 40.01 28.91 -33.59
C ARG A 1007 40.19 27.70 -34.52
N PRO A 1008 39.19 27.34 -35.35
CA PRO A 1008 39.33 26.38 -36.43
C PRO A 1008 39.80 27.06 -37.73
N THR A 1009 40.13 26.26 -38.74
CA THR A 1009 40.48 26.73 -40.10
C THR A 1009 39.37 26.44 -41.11
N SER A 1010 38.71 27.49 -41.59
CA SER A 1010 38.09 27.51 -42.93
C SER A 1010 37.98 28.94 -43.46
N ASN A 1011 38.05 29.05 -44.79
CA ASN A 1011 38.13 30.27 -45.62
C ASN A 1011 37.65 29.79 -47.01
N VAL A 1012 36.98 30.54 -47.89
CA VAL A 1012 36.81 32.00 -48.08
C VAL A 1012 35.43 32.24 -48.76
N LEU A 1013 34.76 33.38 -48.55
CA LEU A 1013 34.35 34.37 -49.59
C LEU A 1013 33.34 35.43 -49.08
N ILE A 1014 33.24 36.52 -49.86
CA ILE A 1014 32.66 37.86 -49.58
C ILE A 1014 31.90 38.31 -50.86
N PRO A 1015 31.17 39.46 -50.94
CA PRO A 1015 30.81 40.48 -49.93
C PRO A 1015 29.32 40.94 -49.92
N GLY A 1016 28.96 41.81 -48.96
CA GLY A 1016 27.70 42.57 -48.94
C GLY A 1016 27.65 43.68 -47.86
N SER A 1017 27.26 44.89 -48.23
CA SER A 1017 27.14 46.14 -47.42
C SER A 1017 25.70 46.37 -46.92
N SER A 1018 25.35 47.22 -45.94
CA SER A 1018 26.04 48.03 -44.91
C SER A 1018 25.00 48.77 -44.01
N THR A 1019 25.38 49.22 -42.80
CA THR A 1019 24.72 50.28 -41.94
C THR A 1019 23.24 50.08 -41.51
N GLY A 1020 22.74 50.50 -40.33
CA GLY A 1020 23.29 51.06 -39.07
C GLY A 1020 22.42 50.54 -37.89
N GLY A 1021 22.71 50.72 -36.60
CA GLY A 1021 22.82 52.00 -35.88
C GLY A 1021 21.42 52.57 -35.54
N GLY A 1022 20.95 52.66 -34.29
CA GLY A 1022 21.47 52.12 -33.03
C GLY A 1022 21.03 52.94 -31.80
N GLU A 1023 20.27 52.32 -30.88
CA GLU A 1023 20.07 52.67 -29.46
C GLU A 1023 19.62 51.41 -28.70
#